data_AF-G2WNL1-F1
#
_entry.id   AF-G2WNL1-F1
#
_cell.length_a   1.000
_cell.length_b   1.000
_cell.length_c   1.000
_cell.angle_alpha   90.00
_cell.angle_beta   90.00
_cell.angle_gamma   90.00
#
_symmetry.space_group_name_H-M   'P 1'
#
loop_
_entity.id
_entity.type
_entity.pdbx_description
1 polymer ?
#
loop_
_entity_poly.entity_id
_entity_poly.type
_entity_poly.pdbx_seq_one_letter_code
_entity_poly.pdbx_strand_id
1 'polypeptide(L)'
;MKLLFKRCSSSHIGKLIKDSLITPEILPQLGRQPSSHKRLPNNKRTNSITDKWLKDALTRKDKLNEDKLQNVNLRLNVVLTTLQKLRTSDNPALYFALLNRIGTGHIKWLNKSGRQIDAFPPDRLPLEFYHELSNMLYKLSLRSANDKIALAKFSLQLLDRYYFLKTKSLTVEGKFRANIKFLRNCTLLIVKSQSNYYLRAIQRLFAENSEGQLLANLSQLAFYVETSQWTKMLDILSSCVPDSGLRGSKERERAIQLLELFSPCLVKSLKVMIAQNMENEACQILRSLSEWNFHFDQHDSSNLIQLSQNHSCLKVIETMNGLSSTTAVTRQFGLEKLPTDVSLKQSIHILSKNNFEPLKEDSFLQFLSFKLSDLPLNLEVWKKYIKEVDDQMQAEPNLHSLRAFFIDMLLCHLSVRKDFDFMLSLVEHIVYEKNLWQPLLLTDNIVGNKENSTFHCLFHGASQDISTKLTLLALYNQLNEIGYQFTSHDFLSMLKVCKNYSDSDFFYFAFYNLLVTQSHKFFLFDKFSDKFSWRLPIQIGDAISEWLSSLEIDIQENTDRVLQITDDVGEWYVENKPFNSEKGTIQPINIMELRKIFGERKTLFHMDSEIFQKSKAKRDKEMRNEALFTANDAEYNFAADVSYAKRVENLFSYIRSKQMQQK
;
A
#
# COMPACT_ATOMS: atom_id res chain seq x y z
N MET A 1 -32.40 5.34 -8.69
CA MET A 1 -32.36 6.82 -8.82
C MET A 1 -31.08 7.19 -9.59
N LYS A 2 -31.20 7.66 -10.85
CA LYS A 2 -30.06 7.97 -11.75
C LYS A 2 -29.74 9.47 -11.69
N LEU A 3 -28.58 9.86 -11.15
CA LEU A 3 -27.98 11.18 -11.36
C LEU A 3 -26.52 11.02 -11.78
N LEU A 4 -26.27 11.46 -13.01
CA LEU A 4 -25.06 11.30 -13.80
C LEU A 4 -23.87 12.08 -13.22
N PHE A 5 -22.83 11.34 -12.85
CA PHE A 5 -21.45 11.82 -12.84
C PHE A 5 -21.08 12.33 -14.23
N LYS A 6 -21.18 13.65 -14.47
CA LYS A 6 -20.49 14.30 -15.59
C LYS A 6 -18.99 14.33 -15.26
N ARG A 7 -18.30 13.24 -15.62
CA ARG A 7 -16.84 13.18 -15.74
C ARG A 7 -16.39 14.24 -16.74
N CYS A 8 -15.67 15.27 -16.28
CA CYS A 8 -14.88 16.11 -17.18
C CYS A 8 -13.78 15.22 -17.80
N SER A 9 -13.86 14.97 -19.10
CA SER A 9 -12.87 14.19 -19.84
C SER A 9 -11.49 14.89 -19.87
N SER A 10 -10.42 14.09 -19.96
CA SER A 10 -9.02 14.53 -20.10
C SER A 10 -8.79 15.53 -21.24
N SER A 11 -9.56 15.43 -22.32
CA SER A 11 -9.57 16.36 -23.46
C SER A 11 -10.00 17.79 -23.10
N HIS A 12 -10.84 17.96 -22.07
CA HIS A 12 -11.34 19.26 -21.65
C HIS A 12 -10.30 20.04 -20.84
N ILE A 13 -9.50 19.36 -20.01
CA ILE A 13 -8.41 19.98 -19.24
C ILE A 13 -7.24 20.34 -20.18
N GLY A 14 -6.87 19.45 -21.10
CA GLY A 14 -5.85 19.75 -22.12
C GLY A 14 -6.23 20.92 -23.02
N LYS A 15 -7.52 21.02 -23.41
CA LYS A 15 -8.06 22.16 -24.17
C LYS A 15 -8.10 23.44 -23.34
N LEU A 16 -8.57 23.39 -22.09
CA LEU A 16 -8.55 24.54 -21.18
C LEU A 16 -7.12 25.07 -21.00
N ILE A 17 -6.14 24.19 -20.79
CA ILE A 17 -4.72 24.53 -20.64
C ILE A 17 -4.12 25.11 -21.94
N LYS A 18 -4.46 24.55 -23.10
CA LYS A 18 -4.02 25.05 -24.41
C LYS A 18 -4.60 26.44 -24.71
N ASP A 19 -5.90 26.61 -24.48
CA ASP A 19 -6.62 27.87 -24.68
C ASP A 19 -6.18 28.95 -23.66
N SER A 20 -5.50 28.56 -22.58
CA SER A 20 -4.94 29.46 -21.56
C SER A 20 -3.61 30.12 -21.95
N LEU A 21 -2.91 29.57 -22.95
CA LEU A 21 -1.56 30.00 -23.31
C LEU A 21 -1.46 30.65 -24.69
N ILE A 22 -2.57 30.74 -25.44
CA ILE A 22 -2.61 31.45 -26.71
C ILE A 22 -2.99 32.91 -26.42
N THR A 23 -1.99 33.79 -26.35
CA THR A 23 -2.19 35.20 -26.71
C THR A 23 -1.34 35.48 -27.95
N PRO A 24 -1.88 36.21 -28.94
CA PRO A 24 -1.38 36.24 -30.31
C PRO A 24 -0.07 37.03 -30.42
N GLU A 25 0.66 36.77 -31.51
CA GLU A 25 1.68 37.67 -32.05
C GLU A 25 1.12 39.09 -32.12
N ILE A 26 1.73 40.03 -31.38
CA ILE A 26 1.35 41.44 -31.38
C ILE A 26 1.98 42.10 -32.61
N LEU A 27 1.16 42.44 -33.60
CA LEU A 27 1.48 43.50 -34.57
C LEU A 27 1.17 44.87 -33.96
N PRO A 28 2.01 45.91 -34.18
CA PRO A 28 1.79 47.23 -33.62
C PRO A 28 0.80 48.01 -34.48
N GLN A 29 -0.25 48.59 -33.88
CA GLN A 29 -0.97 49.69 -34.52
C GLN A 29 -1.30 50.81 -33.53
N LEU A 30 -1.15 52.01 -34.07
CA LEU A 30 -1.09 53.29 -33.38
C LEU A 30 -2.44 53.76 -32.82
N GLY A 31 -2.36 54.31 -31.61
CA GLY A 31 -2.96 55.55 -31.14
C GLY A 31 -4.39 55.92 -31.58
N ARG A 32 -5.29 56.01 -30.59
CA ARG A 32 -6.34 57.03 -30.51
C ARG A 32 -6.80 57.20 -29.05
N GLN A 33 -6.71 58.41 -28.52
CA GLN A 33 -7.34 58.80 -27.25
C GLN A 33 -8.85 58.99 -27.45
N PRO A 34 -9.67 58.66 -26.44
CA PRO A 34 -10.88 59.43 -26.21
C PRO A 34 -11.00 59.96 -24.77
N SER A 35 -11.82 60.99 -24.72
CA SER A 35 -11.98 62.05 -23.74
C SER A 35 -12.63 61.64 -22.42
N SER A 36 -12.29 62.44 -21.40
CA SER A 36 -12.81 62.40 -20.04
C SER A 36 -14.29 62.77 -19.94
N HIS A 37 -15.10 61.88 -19.37
CA HIS A 37 -16.32 62.28 -18.67
C HIS A 37 -16.30 61.75 -17.22
N LYS A 38 -16.17 62.70 -16.29
CA LYS A 38 -16.37 62.50 -14.85
C LYS A 38 -17.86 62.34 -14.56
N ARG A 39 -18.25 61.27 -13.85
CA ARG A 39 -19.43 61.27 -12.99
C ARG A 39 -19.03 60.78 -11.60
N LEU A 40 -19.37 61.58 -10.59
CA LEU A 40 -19.12 61.33 -9.17
C LEU A 40 -20.05 60.22 -8.63
N PRO A 41 -19.65 59.52 -7.54
CA PRO A 41 -20.21 58.23 -7.15
C PRO A 41 -21.37 58.36 -6.16
N ASN A 42 -22.30 57.40 -6.21
CA ASN A 42 -23.28 57.18 -5.15
C ASN A 42 -22.82 56.04 -4.23
N ASN A 43 -22.85 56.32 -2.92
CA ASN A 43 -22.35 55.48 -1.83
C ASN A 43 -23.19 54.20 -1.61
N LYS A 44 -22.65 53.03 -2.00
CA LYS A 44 -22.95 51.70 -1.42
C LYS A 44 -21.65 50.91 -1.46
N ARG A 45 -21.23 50.31 -0.31
CA ARG A 45 -19.98 49.54 -0.09
C ARG A 45 -19.17 49.36 -1.38
N THR A 46 -18.26 50.29 -1.66
CA THR A 46 -17.51 50.29 -2.90
C THR A 46 -16.54 49.12 -2.87
N ASN A 47 -16.95 47.98 -3.43
CA ASN A 47 -16.04 46.92 -3.86
C ASN A 47 -14.84 47.58 -4.54
N SER A 48 -13.62 47.21 -4.15
CA SER A 48 -12.42 47.79 -4.73
C SER A 48 -12.43 47.56 -6.25
N ILE A 49 -11.66 48.36 -7.00
CA ILE A 49 -11.54 48.19 -8.46
C ILE A 49 -11.17 46.73 -8.80
N THR A 50 -10.31 46.12 -7.97
CA THR A 50 -9.93 44.71 -8.08
C THR A 50 -11.11 43.76 -7.81
N ASP A 51 -11.92 44.00 -6.78
CA ASP A 51 -13.08 43.14 -6.44
C ASP A 51 -14.18 43.20 -7.50
N LYS A 52 -14.42 44.40 -8.07
CA LYS A 52 -15.38 44.56 -9.17
C LYS A 52 -14.89 43.83 -10.42
N TRP A 53 -13.62 44.00 -10.77
CA TRP A 53 -13.01 43.31 -11.91
C TRP A 53 -13.06 41.79 -11.74
N LEU A 54 -12.73 41.26 -10.56
CA LEU A 54 -12.80 39.83 -10.27
C LEU A 54 -14.23 39.29 -10.35
N LYS A 55 -15.22 40.02 -9.84
CA LYS A 55 -16.62 39.63 -9.95
C LYS A 55 -17.08 39.58 -11.40
N ASP A 56 -16.73 40.58 -12.21
CA ASP A 56 -17.04 40.59 -13.65
C ASP A 56 -16.29 39.49 -14.41
N ALA A 57 -15.03 39.24 -14.04
CA ALA A 57 -14.18 38.19 -14.60
C ALA A 57 -14.70 36.77 -14.29
N LEU A 58 -15.45 36.56 -13.22
CA LEU A 58 -15.97 35.25 -12.82
C LEU A 58 -17.43 35.01 -13.22
N THR A 59 -18.21 36.06 -13.45
CA THR A 59 -19.67 35.97 -13.67
C THR A 59 -20.12 36.10 -15.12
N ARG A 60 -19.40 36.83 -15.98
CA ARG A 60 -19.81 37.04 -17.39
C ARG A 60 -19.21 35.98 -18.30
N LYS A 61 -20.05 35.20 -19.01
CA LYS A 61 -19.65 34.24 -20.06
C LYS A 61 -19.33 34.92 -21.41
N ASP A 62 -19.89 36.10 -21.65
CA ASP A 62 -19.70 36.83 -22.90
C ASP A 62 -18.39 37.62 -22.92
N LYS A 63 -17.78 37.69 -24.11
CA LYS A 63 -16.59 38.50 -24.43
C LYS A 63 -16.77 39.90 -23.85
N LEU A 64 -16.06 40.20 -22.76
CA LEU A 64 -15.84 41.58 -22.35
C LEU A 64 -15.20 42.28 -23.56
N ASN A 65 -15.81 43.37 -24.04
CA ASN A 65 -15.18 44.23 -25.06
C ASN A 65 -13.72 44.43 -24.67
N GLU A 66 -12.79 44.02 -25.53
CA GLU A 66 -11.35 44.01 -25.26
C GLU A 66 -10.88 45.38 -24.76
N ASP A 67 -11.49 46.47 -25.24
CA ASP A 67 -11.26 47.86 -24.82
C ASP A 67 -11.49 48.13 -23.32
N LYS A 68 -12.37 47.39 -22.63
CA LYS A 68 -12.63 47.56 -21.17
C LYS A 68 -11.66 46.79 -20.28
N LEU A 69 -10.84 45.92 -20.86
CA LEU A 69 -9.83 45.11 -20.17
C LEU A 69 -8.42 45.68 -20.30
N GLN A 70 -8.22 46.74 -21.08
CA GLN A 70 -6.93 47.40 -21.23
C GLN A 70 -6.68 48.40 -20.10
N ASN A 71 -5.47 48.38 -19.53
CA ASN A 71 -4.93 49.34 -18.54
C ASN A 71 -5.66 49.39 -17.19
N VAL A 72 -5.86 48.22 -16.56
CA VAL A 72 -6.49 48.13 -15.22
C VAL A 72 -5.43 47.94 -14.12
N ASN A 73 -5.54 48.71 -13.04
CA ASN A 73 -4.71 48.57 -11.84
C ASN A 73 -5.30 47.50 -10.90
N LEU A 74 -4.65 46.34 -10.79
CA LEU A 74 -5.11 45.23 -9.95
C LEU A 74 -4.14 44.94 -8.81
N ARG A 75 -4.69 44.71 -7.61
CA ARG A 75 -3.90 44.29 -6.44
C ARG A 75 -3.54 42.81 -6.56
N LEU A 76 -2.25 42.52 -6.71
CA LEU A 76 -1.73 41.15 -6.91
C LEU A 76 -2.21 40.17 -5.84
N ASN A 77 -2.13 40.57 -4.57
CA ASN A 77 -2.52 39.71 -3.45
C ASN A 77 -4.00 39.31 -3.49
N VAL A 78 -4.90 40.22 -3.87
CA VAL A 78 -6.35 39.94 -3.93
C VAL A 78 -6.65 38.93 -5.04
N VAL A 79 -5.98 39.08 -6.19
CA VAL A 79 -6.10 38.16 -7.32
C VAL A 79 -5.55 36.77 -6.97
N LEU A 80 -4.35 36.69 -6.38
CA LEU A 80 -3.75 35.43 -5.92
C LEU A 80 -4.62 34.73 -4.87
N THR A 81 -5.13 35.46 -3.86
CA THR A 81 -6.05 34.89 -2.87
C THR A 81 -7.32 34.35 -3.52
N THR A 82 -7.81 34.98 -4.59
CA THR A 82 -8.98 34.50 -5.32
C THR A 82 -8.67 33.22 -6.09
N LEU A 83 -7.52 33.14 -6.78
CA LEU A 83 -7.06 31.91 -7.43
C LEU A 83 -6.86 30.77 -6.43
N GLN A 84 -6.25 31.06 -5.27
CA GLN A 84 -6.08 30.10 -4.18
C GLN A 84 -7.43 29.57 -3.67
N LYS A 85 -8.42 30.45 -3.48
CA LYS A 85 -9.78 30.06 -3.09
C LYS A 85 -10.45 29.16 -4.14
N LEU A 86 -10.27 29.46 -5.42
CA LEU A 86 -10.81 28.62 -6.51
C LEU A 86 -10.11 27.25 -6.56
N ARG A 87 -8.79 27.22 -6.32
CA ARG A 87 -8.03 25.97 -6.20
C ARG A 87 -8.49 25.15 -4.99
N THR A 88 -8.65 25.75 -3.81
CA THR A 88 -9.10 25.02 -2.61
C THR A 88 -10.54 24.56 -2.71
N SER A 89 -11.43 25.37 -3.29
CA SER A 89 -12.86 25.05 -3.53
C SER A 89 -13.10 24.12 -4.74
N ASP A 90 -12.02 23.59 -5.32
CA ASP A 90 -12.04 22.59 -6.39
C ASP A 90 -12.79 22.99 -7.67
N ASN A 91 -12.66 24.25 -8.09
CA ASN A 91 -13.32 24.78 -9.28
C ASN A 91 -12.31 25.10 -10.41
N PRO A 92 -11.80 24.08 -11.15
CA PRO A 92 -10.75 24.26 -12.14
C PRO A 92 -11.18 25.10 -13.34
N ALA A 93 -12.45 25.03 -13.75
CA ALA A 93 -12.96 25.78 -14.89
C ALA A 93 -12.91 27.29 -14.66
N LEU A 94 -13.40 27.76 -13.49
CA LEU A 94 -13.33 29.16 -13.12
C LEU A 94 -11.90 29.62 -12.84
N TYR A 95 -11.06 28.74 -12.27
CA TYR A 95 -9.64 29.02 -12.06
C TYR A 95 -8.93 29.35 -13.38
N PHE A 96 -9.03 28.48 -14.38
CA PHE A 96 -8.37 28.71 -15.68
C PHE A 96 -9.04 29.84 -16.46
N ALA A 97 -10.37 30.00 -16.40
CA ALA A 97 -11.04 31.14 -17.01
C ALA A 97 -10.53 32.48 -16.47
N LEU A 98 -10.31 32.58 -15.16
CA LEU A 98 -9.75 33.77 -14.52
C LEU A 98 -8.28 33.98 -14.93
N LEU A 99 -7.48 32.92 -14.93
CA LEU A 99 -6.08 32.98 -15.34
C LEU A 99 -5.93 33.46 -16.79
N ASN A 100 -6.83 33.04 -17.68
CA ASN A 100 -6.82 33.43 -19.10
C ASN A 100 -7.11 34.91 -19.25
N ARG A 101 -8.14 35.41 -18.55
CA ARG A 101 -8.48 36.84 -18.54
C ARG A 101 -7.35 37.70 -17.99
N ILE A 102 -6.59 37.17 -17.03
CA ILE A 102 -5.40 37.82 -16.50
C ILE A 102 -4.28 37.81 -17.55
N GLY A 103 -4.07 36.70 -18.26
CA GLY A 103 -3.03 36.55 -19.28
C GLY A 103 -3.28 37.31 -20.58
N THR A 104 -4.53 37.69 -20.88
CA THR A 104 -4.92 38.46 -22.07
C THR A 104 -5.11 39.96 -21.81
N GLY A 105 -5.06 40.42 -20.54
CA GLY A 105 -5.31 41.82 -20.18
C GLY A 105 -4.03 42.64 -19.98
N HIS A 106 -4.04 43.92 -20.37
CA HIS A 106 -2.98 44.87 -20.01
C HIS A 106 -3.17 45.34 -18.56
N ILE A 107 -2.62 44.58 -17.61
CA ILE A 107 -2.80 44.80 -16.17
C ILE A 107 -1.56 45.44 -15.55
N LYS A 108 -1.75 46.55 -14.84
CA LYS A 108 -0.72 47.12 -13.95
C LYS A 108 -0.87 46.53 -12.56
N TRP A 109 0.16 45.85 -12.10
CA TRP A 109 0.14 45.14 -10.83
C TRP A 109 0.47 46.08 -9.66
N LEU A 110 -0.37 46.05 -8.61
CA LEU A 110 -0.15 46.79 -7.38
C LEU A 110 0.16 45.83 -6.22
N ASN A 111 1.12 46.21 -5.38
CA ASN A 111 1.45 45.48 -4.15
C ASN A 111 0.41 45.75 -3.03
N LYS A 112 0.66 45.23 -1.81
CA LYS A 112 -0.23 45.43 -0.65
C LYS A 112 -0.40 46.91 -0.27
N SER A 113 0.65 47.72 -0.44
CA SER A 113 0.65 49.15 -0.15
C SER A 113 0.15 50.01 -1.32
N GLY A 114 -0.32 49.40 -2.41
CA GLY A 114 -0.85 50.12 -3.57
C GLY A 114 0.22 50.71 -4.49
N ARG A 115 1.50 50.40 -4.27
CA ARG A 115 2.59 50.80 -5.18
C ARG A 115 2.64 49.84 -6.37
N GLN A 116 2.98 50.38 -7.54
CA GLN A 116 3.17 49.60 -8.75
C GLN A 116 4.32 48.61 -8.55
N ILE A 117 4.08 47.37 -8.95
CA ILE A 117 5.10 46.34 -9.07
C ILE A 117 5.66 46.49 -10.48
N ASP A 118 6.95 46.81 -10.58
CA ASP A 118 7.65 46.76 -11.84
C ASP A 118 7.80 45.29 -12.24
N ALA A 119 6.82 44.77 -12.97
CA ALA A 119 6.96 43.49 -13.65
C ALA A 119 7.99 43.72 -14.77
N PHE A 120 9.11 42.99 -14.74
CA PHE A 120 10.10 43.01 -15.83
C PHE A 120 10.07 41.67 -16.55
N PRO A 121 9.74 41.63 -17.86
CA PRO A 121 9.31 42.74 -18.73
C PRO A 121 7.92 43.32 -18.37
N PRO A 122 7.64 44.60 -18.71
CA PRO A 122 6.42 45.35 -18.33
C PRO A 122 5.07 44.78 -18.79
N ASP A 123 5.08 43.75 -19.63
CA ASP A 123 3.88 43.08 -20.17
C ASP A 123 3.74 41.61 -19.72
N ARG A 124 4.43 41.18 -18.65
CA ARG A 124 4.42 39.78 -18.20
C ARG A 124 3.88 39.58 -16.79
N LEU A 125 3.42 38.36 -16.53
CA LEU A 125 2.85 37.96 -15.25
C LEU A 125 3.92 37.91 -14.14
N PRO A 126 3.63 38.45 -12.94
CA PRO A 126 4.46 38.28 -11.75
C PRO A 126 4.77 36.81 -11.44
N LEU A 127 5.94 36.54 -10.86
CA LEU A 127 6.45 35.18 -10.58
C LEU A 127 5.52 34.38 -9.66
N GLU A 128 4.77 35.04 -8.79
CA GLU A 128 3.82 34.41 -7.88
C GLU A 128 2.71 33.65 -8.62
N PHE A 129 2.35 34.06 -9.83
CA PHE A 129 1.40 33.31 -10.66
C PHE A 129 1.95 31.96 -11.12
N TYR A 130 3.25 31.87 -11.39
CA TYR A 130 3.91 30.60 -11.75
C TYR A 130 3.87 29.63 -10.55
N HIS A 131 4.09 30.15 -9.34
CA HIS A 131 4.01 29.36 -8.11
C HIS A 131 2.58 28.82 -7.89
N GLU A 132 1.56 29.68 -7.99
CA GLU A 132 0.17 29.27 -7.81
C GLU A 132 -0.30 28.29 -8.89
N LEU A 133 0.10 28.53 -10.15
CA LEU A 133 -0.18 27.63 -11.25
C LEU A 133 0.44 26.25 -11.04
N SER A 134 1.70 26.16 -10.57
CA SER A 134 2.32 24.87 -10.25
C SER A 134 1.56 24.12 -9.14
N ASN A 135 1.04 24.82 -8.13
CA ASN A 135 0.22 24.22 -7.08
C ASN A 135 -1.11 23.68 -7.63
N MET A 136 -1.75 24.42 -8.55
CA MET A 136 -2.99 23.97 -9.19
C MET A 136 -2.77 22.73 -10.05
N LEU A 137 -1.73 22.73 -10.89
CA LEU A 137 -1.39 21.58 -11.73
C LEU A 137 -1.03 20.35 -10.90
N TYR A 138 -0.25 20.54 -9.83
CA TYR A 138 0.05 19.48 -8.89
C TYR A 138 -1.23 18.90 -8.28
N LYS A 139 -2.17 19.74 -7.80
CA LYS A 139 -3.48 19.31 -7.29
C LYS A 139 -4.26 18.51 -8.33
N LEU A 140 -4.32 19.01 -9.56
CA LEU A 140 -4.99 18.29 -10.66
C LEU A 140 -4.38 16.91 -10.84
N SER A 141 -3.05 16.79 -10.86
CA SER A 141 -2.35 15.51 -11.07
C SER A 141 -2.62 14.42 -10.03
N LEU A 142 -3.21 14.77 -8.89
CA LEU A 142 -3.61 13.79 -7.87
C LEU A 142 -4.85 12.99 -8.30
N ARG A 143 -5.58 13.43 -9.33
CA ARG A 143 -6.73 12.70 -9.90
C ARG A 143 -6.27 11.66 -10.92
N SER A 144 -6.93 10.50 -10.95
CA SER A 144 -6.55 9.33 -11.79
C SER A 144 -6.73 9.54 -13.30
N ALA A 145 -7.63 10.43 -13.73
CA ALA A 145 -8.07 10.56 -15.12
C ALA A 145 -7.34 11.63 -15.96
N ASN A 146 -6.17 12.13 -15.55
CA ASN A 146 -5.49 13.22 -16.26
C ASN A 146 -4.49 12.74 -17.31
N ASP A 147 -4.35 13.53 -18.38
CA ASP A 147 -3.30 13.35 -19.39
C ASP A 147 -1.92 13.74 -18.80
N LYS A 148 -1.18 12.72 -18.34
CA LYS A 148 0.12 12.88 -17.69
C LYS A 148 1.18 13.48 -18.63
N ILE A 149 1.09 13.21 -19.93
CA ILE A 149 2.04 13.74 -20.94
C ILE A 149 1.78 15.22 -21.17
N ALA A 150 0.51 15.63 -21.31
CA ALA A 150 0.16 17.04 -21.45
C ALA A 150 0.61 17.87 -20.23
N LEU A 151 0.41 17.34 -19.02
CA LEU A 151 0.86 17.98 -17.78
C LEU A 151 2.39 18.09 -17.71
N ALA A 152 3.13 17.08 -18.15
CA ALA A 152 4.59 17.12 -18.20
C ALA A 152 5.11 18.15 -19.21
N LYS A 153 4.57 18.17 -20.45
CA LYS A 153 4.89 19.19 -21.46
C LYS A 153 4.64 20.59 -20.92
N PHE A 154 3.47 20.80 -20.30
CA PHE A 154 3.12 22.10 -19.73
C PHE A 154 4.05 22.51 -18.61
N SER A 155 4.38 21.58 -17.69
CA SER A 155 5.28 21.86 -16.58
C SER A 155 6.69 22.23 -17.05
N LEU A 156 7.16 21.59 -18.13
CA LEU A 156 8.43 21.91 -18.75
C LEU A 156 8.42 23.32 -19.37
N GLN A 157 7.36 23.67 -20.12
CA GLN A 157 7.19 25.02 -20.67
C GLN A 157 7.05 26.09 -19.58
N LEU A 158 6.36 25.78 -18.49
CA LEU A 158 6.20 26.67 -17.35
C LEU A 158 7.55 26.96 -16.69
N LEU A 159 8.37 25.93 -16.51
CA LEU A 159 9.71 26.03 -15.94
C LEU A 159 10.67 26.79 -16.86
N ASP A 160 10.68 26.48 -18.15
CA ASP A 160 11.51 27.17 -19.15
C ASP A 160 11.19 28.67 -19.20
N ARG A 161 9.90 29.04 -19.23
CA ARG A 161 9.47 30.45 -19.15
C ARG A 161 9.86 31.12 -17.84
N TYR A 162 9.79 30.40 -16.73
CA TYR A 162 10.21 30.90 -15.42
C TYR A 162 11.72 31.22 -15.41
N TYR A 163 12.55 30.38 -16.01
CA TYR A 163 13.99 30.63 -16.16
C TYR A 163 14.32 31.74 -17.17
N PHE A 164 13.57 31.84 -18.26
CA PHE A 164 13.73 32.95 -19.20
C PHE A 164 13.45 34.31 -18.56
N LEU A 165 12.47 34.39 -17.65
CA LEU A 165 12.20 35.60 -16.88
C LEU A 165 13.36 35.93 -15.92
N LYS A 166 13.95 34.90 -15.30
CA LYS A 166 15.13 35.03 -14.43
C LYS A 166 16.33 35.64 -15.16
N THR A 167 16.64 35.20 -16.38
CA THR A 167 17.80 35.70 -17.15
C THR A 167 17.61 37.12 -17.68
N LYS A 168 16.38 37.57 -17.96
CA LYS A 168 16.11 38.93 -18.48
C LYS A 168 15.84 39.99 -17.41
N SER A 169 15.47 39.62 -16.19
CA SER A 169 15.03 40.55 -15.15
C SER A 169 16.14 41.04 -14.20
N LEU A 170 17.39 40.57 -14.36
CA LEU A 170 18.49 40.84 -13.41
C LEU A 170 19.67 41.55 -14.07
N THR A 171 19.61 42.89 -14.09
CA THR A 171 20.78 43.78 -14.23
C THR A 171 21.24 44.35 -12.88
N VAL A 172 20.67 43.89 -11.75
CA VAL A 172 21.02 44.36 -10.40
C VAL A 172 21.46 43.18 -9.55
N GLU A 173 22.58 43.34 -8.84
CA GLU A 173 23.50 42.37 -8.21
C GLU A 173 22.93 41.33 -7.20
N GLY A 174 21.63 41.06 -7.17
CA GLY A 174 21.03 39.99 -6.37
C GLY A 174 20.99 38.64 -7.10
N LYS A 175 21.71 37.62 -6.61
CA LYS A 175 21.56 36.23 -7.09
C LYS A 175 20.13 35.72 -6.84
N PHE A 176 19.23 35.84 -7.81
CA PHE A 176 17.89 35.27 -7.74
C PHE A 176 17.95 33.75 -7.62
N ARG A 177 17.26 33.20 -6.61
CA ARG A 177 17.13 31.76 -6.37
C ARG A 177 15.70 31.32 -6.67
N ALA A 178 15.54 30.27 -7.47
CA ALA A 178 14.23 29.73 -7.81
C ALA A 178 13.51 29.15 -6.57
N ASN A 179 12.18 29.27 -6.55
CA ASN A 179 11.37 28.71 -5.47
C ASN A 179 11.40 27.18 -5.51
N ILE A 180 11.90 26.54 -4.46
CA ILE A 180 12.07 25.08 -4.37
C ILE A 180 10.74 24.30 -4.47
N LYS A 181 9.63 24.85 -3.97
CA LYS A 181 8.32 24.21 -4.03
C LYS A 181 7.78 24.21 -5.46
N PHE A 182 7.99 25.30 -6.19
CA PHE A 182 7.71 25.38 -7.62
C PHE A 182 8.52 24.34 -8.41
N LEU A 183 9.84 24.26 -8.17
CA LEU A 183 10.70 23.28 -8.81
C LEU A 183 10.22 21.84 -8.54
N ARG A 184 9.97 21.50 -7.27
CA ARG A 184 9.46 20.18 -6.88
C ARG A 184 8.12 19.85 -7.55
N ASN A 185 7.17 20.78 -7.60
CA ASN A 185 5.88 20.54 -8.23
C ASN A 185 6.05 20.23 -9.73
N CYS A 186 6.85 21.02 -10.45
CA CYS A 186 7.16 20.78 -11.85
C CYS A 186 7.85 19.42 -12.05
N THR A 187 8.81 19.07 -11.20
CA THR A 187 9.50 17.78 -11.22
C THR A 187 8.52 16.62 -11.08
N LEU A 188 7.66 16.63 -10.05
CA LEU A 188 6.74 15.51 -9.81
C LEU A 188 5.69 15.36 -10.92
N LEU A 189 5.24 16.47 -11.51
CA LEU A 189 4.35 16.44 -12.67
C LEU A 189 5.03 15.79 -13.89
N ILE A 190 6.30 16.12 -14.12
CA ILE A 190 7.09 15.54 -15.21
C ILE A 190 7.37 14.05 -14.96
N VAL A 191 7.76 13.69 -13.74
CA VAL A 191 8.01 12.30 -13.32
C VAL A 191 6.79 11.41 -13.54
N LYS A 192 5.58 11.90 -13.25
CA LYS A 192 4.32 11.16 -13.48
C LYS A 192 4.09 10.77 -14.94
N SER A 193 4.74 11.42 -15.91
CA SER A 193 4.67 10.99 -17.31
C SER A 193 5.41 9.68 -17.58
N GLN A 194 6.27 9.23 -16.65
CA GLN A 194 7.10 8.03 -16.75
C GLN A 194 8.01 8.03 -18.01
N SER A 195 8.25 9.20 -18.60
CA SER A 195 9.08 9.36 -19.78
C SER A 195 10.49 9.85 -19.44
N ASN A 196 11.49 9.05 -19.80
CA ASN A 196 12.90 9.44 -19.71
C ASN A 196 13.21 10.72 -20.52
N TYR A 197 12.47 10.98 -21.61
CA TYR A 197 12.66 12.18 -22.41
C TYR A 197 12.40 13.46 -21.59
N TYR A 198 11.24 13.55 -20.92
CA TYR A 198 10.91 14.73 -20.11
C TYR A 198 11.78 14.83 -18.86
N LEU A 199 12.20 13.71 -18.27
CA LEU A 199 13.15 13.70 -17.15
C LEU A 199 14.51 14.28 -17.56
N ARG A 200 15.06 13.86 -18.71
CA ARG A 200 16.31 14.44 -19.23
C ARG A 200 16.15 15.91 -19.57
N ALA A 201 14.99 16.30 -20.12
CA ALA A 201 14.72 17.70 -20.46
C ALA A 201 14.70 18.60 -19.21
N ILE A 202 14.05 18.18 -18.12
CA ILE A 202 14.03 18.97 -16.88
C ILE A 202 15.42 19.03 -16.21
N GLN A 203 16.19 17.93 -16.25
CA GLN A 203 17.55 17.90 -15.72
C GLN A 203 18.51 18.82 -16.48
N ARG A 204 18.37 18.90 -17.82
CA ARG A 204 19.12 19.88 -18.63
C ARG A 204 18.80 21.31 -18.21
N LEU A 205 17.52 21.65 -18.05
CA LEU A 205 17.11 22.97 -17.56
C LEU A 205 17.68 23.29 -16.16
N PHE A 206 17.75 22.30 -15.26
CA PHE A 206 18.40 22.48 -13.95
C PHE A 206 19.90 22.77 -14.05
N ALA A 207 20.61 22.06 -14.93
CA ALA A 207 22.03 22.25 -15.16
C ALA A 207 22.31 23.65 -15.76
N GLU A 208 21.59 24.02 -16.81
CA GLU A 208 21.70 25.32 -17.49
C GLU A 208 21.43 26.50 -16.54
N ASN A 209 20.59 26.30 -15.52
CA ASN A 209 20.19 27.34 -14.57
C ASN A 209 20.87 27.23 -13.19
N SER A 210 21.86 26.33 -13.06
CA SER A 210 22.66 26.11 -11.85
C SER A 210 21.82 25.84 -10.58
N GLU A 211 20.76 25.03 -10.70
CA GLU A 211 19.90 24.70 -9.54
C GLU A 211 20.49 23.61 -8.61
N GLY A 212 21.64 23.05 -8.98
CA GLY A 212 22.43 22.11 -8.17
C GLY A 212 22.14 20.63 -8.46
N GLN A 213 23.15 19.79 -8.24
CA GLN A 213 23.09 18.35 -8.54
C GLN A 213 22.06 17.60 -7.69
N LEU A 214 21.83 18.03 -6.45
CA LEU A 214 20.87 17.40 -5.54
C LEU A 214 19.45 17.35 -6.12
N LEU A 215 18.99 18.44 -6.75
CA LEU A 215 17.65 18.47 -7.36
C LEU A 215 17.54 17.51 -8.54
N ALA A 216 18.61 17.36 -9.33
CA ALA A 216 18.67 16.39 -10.41
C ALA A 216 18.61 14.96 -9.88
N ASN A 217 19.37 14.65 -8.81
CA ASN A 217 19.37 13.34 -8.17
C ASN A 217 17.99 13.02 -7.57
N LEU A 218 17.38 13.96 -6.84
CA LEU A 218 16.03 13.81 -6.29
C LEU A 218 14.95 13.64 -7.37
N SER A 219 15.09 14.32 -8.52
CA SER A 219 14.19 14.12 -9.67
C SER A 219 14.29 12.70 -10.24
N GLN A 220 15.51 12.16 -10.29
CA GLN A 220 15.78 10.82 -10.78
C GLN A 220 15.30 9.76 -9.78
N LEU A 221 15.49 9.98 -8.48
CA LEU A 221 14.94 9.15 -7.42
C LEU A 221 13.41 9.08 -7.52
N ALA A 222 12.75 10.23 -7.61
CA ALA A 222 11.29 10.29 -7.78
C ALA A 222 10.83 9.51 -9.02
N PHE A 223 11.58 9.59 -10.13
CA PHE A 223 11.29 8.82 -11.34
C PHE A 223 11.38 7.29 -11.12
N TYR A 224 12.44 6.81 -10.47
CA TYR A 224 12.57 5.38 -10.19
C TYR A 224 11.51 4.88 -9.21
N VAL A 225 11.12 5.70 -8.24
CA VAL A 225 10.03 5.38 -7.30
C VAL A 225 8.65 5.35 -7.97
N GLU A 226 8.40 6.22 -8.95
CA GLU A 226 7.16 6.25 -9.74
C GLU A 226 7.07 5.08 -10.73
N THR A 227 8.22 4.63 -11.27
CA THR A 227 8.30 3.54 -12.26
C THR A 227 8.68 2.19 -11.66
N SER A 228 8.77 2.08 -10.33
CA SER A 228 9.13 0.86 -9.61
C SER A 228 10.46 0.22 -10.03
N GLN A 229 11.43 1.03 -10.48
CA GLN A 229 12.77 0.58 -10.86
C GLN A 229 13.67 0.48 -9.61
N TRP A 230 13.44 -0.52 -8.77
CA TRP A 230 14.03 -0.61 -7.42
C TRP A 230 15.55 -0.68 -7.39
N THR A 231 16.19 -1.45 -8.28
CA THR A 231 17.66 -1.55 -8.34
C THR A 231 18.30 -0.19 -8.61
N LYS A 232 17.81 0.54 -9.62
CA LYS A 232 18.32 1.88 -9.96
C LYS A 232 18.01 2.93 -8.88
N MET A 233 16.91 2.73 -8.14
CA MET A 233 16.57 3.55 -6.99
C MET A 233 17.63 3.38 -5.89
N LEU A 234 18.07 2.15 -5.61
CA LEU A 234 19.14 1.89 -4.64
C LEU A 234 20.47 2.55 -5.06
N ASP A 235 20.83 2.42 -6.34
CA ASP A 235 22.09 3.00 -6.86
C ASP A 235 22.19 4.52 -6.68
N ILE A 236 21.07 5.24 -6.73
CA ILE A 236 21.06 6.70 -6.68
C ILE A 236 20.80 7.29 -5.29
N LEU A 237 20.27 6.49 -4.34
CA LEU A 237 19.88 6.98 -3.01
C LEU A 237 21.04 7.65 -2.26
N SER A 238 22.23 7.05 -2.29
CA SER A 238 23.44 7.62 -1.66
C SER A 238 23.77 9.00 -2.21
N SER A 239 23.63 9.20 -3.53
CA SER A 239 23.86 10.50 -4.18
C SER A 239 22.77 11.55 -3.88
N CYS A 240 21.62 11.14 -3.34
CA CYS A 240 20.54 12.04 -2.92
C CYS A 240 20.75 12.56 -1.49
N VAL A 241 21.64 11.96 -0.71
CA VAL A 241 21.96 12.39 0.65
C VAL A 241 23.47 12.68 0.72
N PRO A 242 23.91 13.87 0.28
CA PRO A 242 25.33 14.18 0.13
C PRO A 242 26.10 14.13 1.46
N ASP A 243 27.41 13.92 1.41
CA ASP A 243 28.25 13.89 2.61
C ASP A 243 28.29 15.26 3.32
N SER A 244 28.45 15.24 4.65
CA SER A 244 28.29 16.36 5.59
C SER A 244 29.32 17.51 5.49
N GLY A 245 30.06 17.59 4.39
CA GLY A 245 31.10 18.60 4.13
C GLY A 245 30.62 20.04 3.97
N LEU A 246 29.31 20.28 3.83
CA LEU A 246 28.71 21.61 3.65
C LEU A 246 28.25 22.22 4.98
N ARG A 247 29.15 22.43 5.94
CA ARG A 247 28.81 23.07 7.22
C ARG A 247 28.61 24.59 7.04
N GLY A 248 27.44 25.09 7.45
CA GLY A 248 27.19 26.51 7.72
C GLY A 248 26.77 27.42 6.55
N SER A 249 26.53 26.88 5.35
CA SER A 249 26.18 27.70 4.17
C SER A 249 24.66 27.81 3.93
N LYS A 250 24.22 28.90 3.27
CA LYS A 250 22.87 29.06 2.70
C LYS A 250 22.47 27.97 1.68
N GLU A 251 23.41 27.11 1.29
CA GLU A 251 23.15 25.98 0.40
C GLU A 251 22.70 24.76 1.18
N ARG A 252 23.21 24.57 2.42
CA ARG A 252 22.75 23.51 3.33
C ARG A 252 21.27 23.67 3.64
N GLU A 253 20.83 24.86 4.05
CA GLU A 253 19.42 25.12 4.37
C GLU A 253 18.50 24.83 3.17
N ARG A 254 18.92 25.22 1.96
CA ARG A 254 18.16 24.93 0.74
C ARG A 254 18.12 23.44 0.42
N ALA A 255 19.22 22.71 0.64
CA ALA A 255 19.26 21.27 0.47
C ALA A 255 18.32 20.55 1.44
N ILE A 256 18.26 20.98 2.72
CA ILE A 256 17.33 20.44 3.71
C ILE A 256 15.88 20.61 3.24
N GLN A 257 15.50 21.82 2.83
CA GLN A 257 14.14 22.07 2.34
C GLN A 257 13.81 21.24 1.07
N LEU A 258 14.79 20.98 0.20
CA LEU A 258 14.61 20.08 -0.94
C LEU A 258 14.38 18.64 -0.48
N LEU A 259 15.17 18.14 0.46
CA LEU A 259 15.00 16.79 1.03
C LEU A 259 13.59 16.65 1.65
N GLU A 260 13.16 17.62 2.46
CA GLU A 260 11.81 17.65 3.06
C GLU A 260 10.70 17.58 2.01
N LEU A 261 10.80 18.36 0.93
CA LEU A 261 9.80 18.36 -0.15
C LEU A 261 9.74 17.04 -0.95
N PHE A 262 10.82 16.26 -0.92
CA PHE A 262 10.93 14.93 -1.53
C PHE A 262 10.85 13.78 -0.50
N SER A 263 10.54 14.08 0.76
CA SER A 263 10.36 13.10 1.85
C SER A 263 9.52 11.87 1.45
N PRO A 264 8.36 12.00 0.76
CA PRO A 264 7.57 10.85 0.38
C PRO A 264 8.31 9.84 -0.52
N CYS A 265 9.22 10.31 -1.36
CA CYS A 265 10.05 9.44 -2.19
C CYS A 265 11.09 8.70 -1.33
N LEU A 266 11.75 9.41 -0.40
CA LEU A 266 12.72 8.84 0.53
C LEU A 266 12.08 7.79 1.45
N VAL A 267 10.91 8.09 2.02
CA VAL A 267 10.14 7.15 2.86
C VAL A 267 9.75 5.91 2.07
N LYS A 268 9.26 6.07 0.83
CA LYS A 268 8.90 4.93 -0.02
C LYS A 268 10.13 4.07 -0.36
N SER A 269 11.28 4.68 -0.59
CA SER A 269 12.55 3.98 -0.77
C SER A 269 12.94 3.17 0.48
N LEU A 270 12.90 3.77 1.68
CA LEU A 270 13.18 3.07 2.94
C LEU A 270 12.24 1.89 3.17
N LYS A 271 10.94 2.04 2.87
CA LYS A 271 9.97 0.95 2.96
C LYS A 271 10.36 -0.25 2.07
N VAL A 272 10.82 0.01 0.85
CA VAL A 272 11.29 -1.05 -0.06
C VAL A 272 12.53 -1.73 0.49
N MET A 273 13.50 -0.96 1.02
CA MET A 273 14.72 -1.52 1.61
C MET A 273 14.42 -2.42 2.81
N ILE A 274 13.55 -1.98 3.72
CA ILE A 274 13.10 -2.76 4.88
C ILE A 274 12.42 -4.06 4.43
N ALA A 275 11.50 -3.98 3.47
CA ALA A 275 10.78 -5.15 2.95
C ALA A 275 11.70 -6.16 2.23
N GLN A 276 12.85 -5.70 1.71
CA GLN A 276 13.87 -6.51 1.05
C GLN A 276 15.02 -6.93 1.97
N ASN A 277 14.89 -6.74 3.28
CA ASN A 277 15.91 -7.09 4.27
C ASN A 277 17.27 -6.37 4.06
N MET A 278 17.25 -5.18 3.45
CA MET A 278 18.43 -4.31 3.26
C MET A 278 18.62 -3.38 4.46
N GLU A 279 18.74 -3.98 5.64
CA GLU A 279 18.70 -3.28 6.92
C GLU A 279 19.88 -2.32 7.11
N ASN A 280 21.09 -2.73 6.71
CA ASN A 280 22.30 -1.93 6.90
C ASN A 280 22.28 -0.68 6.01
N GLU A 281 21.85 -0.84 4.76
CA GLU A 281 21.71 0.24 3.80
C GLU A 281 20.62 1.22 4.25
N ALA A 282 19.49 0.71 4.78
CA ALA A 282 18.43 1.56 5.31
C ALA A 282 18.94 2.39 6.50
N CYS A 283 19.70 1.77 7.42
CA CYS A 283 20.35 2.46 8.54
C CYS A 283 21.34 3.53 8.07
N GLN A 284 22.14 3.25 7.04
CA GLN A 284 23.09 4.21 6.48
C GLN A 284 22.35 5.45 5.98
N ILE A 285 21.31 5.27 5.17
CA ILE A 285 20.50 6.39 4.66
C ILE A 285 19.85 7.18 5.79
N LEU A 286 19.29 6.51 6.81
CA LEU A 286 18.68 7.17 7.96
C LEU A 286 19.69 8.03 8.74
N ARG A 287 20.90 7.50 9.01
CA ARG A 287 21.97 8.25 9.68
C ARG A 287 22.40 9.45 8.84
N SER A 288 22.59 9.26 7.53
CA SER A 288 22.93 10.35 6.62
C SER A 288 21.85 11.43 6.65
N LEU A 289 20.56 11.07 6.57
CA LEU A 289 19.45 12.03 6.68
C LEU A 289 19.46 12.80 8.00
N SER A 290 19.80 12.14 9.12
CA SER A 290 19.95 12.82 10.40
C SER A 290 21.09 13.83 10.43
N GLU A 291 22.22 13.58 9.76
CA GLU A 291 23.32 14.57 9.67
C GLU A 291 22.86 15.86 8.96
N TRP A 292 21.83 15.75 8.12
CA TRP A 292 21.17 16.87 7.47
C TRP A 292 20.05 17.52 8.31
N ASN A 293 19.86 17.12 9.57
CA ASN A 293 18.72 17.56 10.40
C ASN A 293 17.37 17.33 9.69
N PHE A 294 17.24 16.26 8.89
CA PHE A 294 15.97 15.88 8.30
C PHE A 294 15.07 15.21 9.34
N HIS A 295 13.80 15.60 9.39
CA HIS A 295 12.83 15.07 10.35
C HIS A 295 11.69 14.39 9.60
N PHE A 296 11.42 13.13 9.94
CA PHE A 296 10.23 12.43 9.48
C PHE A 296 9.01 12.97 10.24
N ASP A 297 7.85 12.99 9.58
CA ASP A 297 6.61 13.21 10.32
C ASP A 297 6.25 11.99 11.19
N GLN A 298 5.35 12.18 12.15
CA GLN A 298 4.99 11.13 13.11
C GLN A 298 4.36 9.92 12.40
N HIS A 299 3.56 10.15 11.37
CA HIS A 299 2.87 9.09 10.64
C HIS A 299 3.84 8.21 9.85
N ASP A 300 4.79 8.81 9.13
CA ASP A 300 5.81 8.12 8.37
C ASP A 300 6.80 7.39 9.28
N SER A 301 7.16 8.01 10.42
CA SER A 301 7.98 7.37 11.46
C SER A 301 7.28 6.12 12.02
N SER A 302 6.02 6.24 12.44
CA SER A 302 5.25 5.10 12.96
C SER A 302 5.10 3.98 11.92
N ASN A 303 4.84 4.32 10.66
CA ASN A 303 4.74 3.34 9.58
C ASN A 303 6.07 2.62 9.31
N LEU A 304 7.19 3.35 9.35
CA LEU A 304 8.53 2.76 9.17
C LEU A 304 8.87 1.84 10.36
N ILE A 305 8.59 2.26 11.59
CA ILE A 305 8.77 1.41 12.79
C ILE A 305 7.95 0.13 12.68
N GLN A 306 6.65 0.25 12.37
CA GLN A 306 5.76 -0.91 12.23
C GLN A 306 6.24 -1.84 11.12
N LEU A 307 6.67 -1.30 9.98
CA LEU A 307 7.21 -2.12 8.90
C LEU A 307 8.53 -2.79 9.31
N SER A 308 9.43 -2.09 10.00
CA SER A 308 10.66 -2.66 10.52
C SER A 308 10.40 -3.72 11.58
N GLN A 309 9.36 -3.58 12.39
CA GLN A 309 8.90 -4.62 13.32
C GLN A 309 8.41 -5.83 12.55
N ASN A 310 7.55 -5.64 11.54
CA ASN A 310 7.06 -6.74 10.72
C ASN A 310 8.18 -7.49 10.00
N HIS A 311 9.26 -6.80 9.60
CA HIS A 311 10.38 -7.39 8.85
C HIS A 311 11.66 -7.63 9.68
N SER A 312 11.62 -7.42 11.00
CA SER A 312 12.74 -7.74 11.91
C SER A 312 13.98 -6.90 11.74
N CYS A 313 13.81 -5.71 11.17
CA CYS A 313 14.88 -4.74 10.97
C CYS A 313 15.12 -3.95 12.27
N LEU A 314 15.64 -4.62 13.30
CA LEU A 314 15.88 -4.05 14.62
C LEU A 314 16.87 -2.87 14.61
N LYS A 315 17.90 -2.88 13.76
CA LYS A 315 18.85 -1.76 13.60
C LYS A 315 18.18 -0.53 13.05
N VAL A 316 17.20 -0.71 12.17
CA VAL A 316 16.43 0.42 11.63
C VAL A 316 15.62 1.05 12.75
N ILE A 317 14.98 0.24 13.60
CA ILE A 317 14.24 0.70 14.78
C ILE A 317 15.19 1.44 15.75
N GLU A 318 16.32 0.83 16.11
CA GLU A 318 17.32 1.47 16.98
C GLU A 318 17.84 2.78 16.40
N THR A 319 18.18 2.78 15.12
CA THR A 319 18.64 3.98 14.42
C THR A 319 17.57 5.05 14.50
N MET A 320 16.32 4.78 14.11
CA MET A 320 15.25 5.77 14.17
C MET A 320 14.99 6.28 15.59
N ASN A 321 15.06 5.43 16.62
CA ASN A 321 14.93 5.85 18.02
C ASN A 321 16.07 6.79 18.45
N GLY A 322 17.30 6.49 18.03
CA GLY A 322 18.45 7.36 18.26
C GLY A 322 18.36 8.71 17.55
N LEU A 323 17.58 8.79 16.46
CA LEU A 323 17.32 10.02 15.72
C LEU A 323 16.16 10.85 16.29
N SER A 324 15.22 10.23 17.02
CA SER A 324 14.09 10.94 17.62
C SER A 324 14.48 11.63 18.93
N SER A 325 14.26 12.94 19.02
CA SER A 325 14.40 13.73 20.26
C SER A 325 13.29 13.46 21.30
N THR A 326 12.28 12.69 20.91
CA THR A 326 11.20 12.21 21.77
C THR A 326 11.55 10.82 22.28
N THR A 327 11.94 10.74 23.55
CA THR A 327 12.31 9.53 24.31
C THR A 327 11.18 8.51 24.50
N ALA A 328 10.16 8.47 23.66
CA ALA A 328 8.93 7.73 23.95
C ALA A 328 8.20 7.24 22.70
N VAL A 329 8.65 6.16 22.05
CA VAL A 329 7.75 5.32 21.25
C VAL A 329 8.05 3.82 21.39
N THR A 330 9.29 3.39 21.65
CA THR A 330 9.65 1.96 21.66
C THR A 330 9.53 1.27 23.02
N ARG A 331 8.48 1.57 23.78
CA ARG A 331 8.13 0.77 24.98
C ARG A 331 7.31 -0.49 24.68
N GLN A 332 7.19 -0.89 23.43
CA GLN A 332 6.37 -2.04 23.06
C GLN A 332 7.24 -3.14 22.47
N PHE A 333 7.10 -4.35 23.05
CA PHE A 333 7.51 -5.67 22.52
C PHE A 333 8.79 -6.33 23.03
N GLY A 334 9.28 -6.06 24.25
CA GLY A 334 10.38 -6.86 24.85
C GLY A 334 11.71 -6.85 24.06
N LEU A 335 11.78 -6.02 23.01
CA LEU A 335 12.90 -5.81 22.09
C LEU A 335 14.12 -5.21 22.78
N GLU A 336 13.92 -4.54 23.92
CA GLU A 336 14.98 -3.89 24.71
C GLU A 336 16.09 -4.86 25.16
N LYS A 337 15.86 -6.18 25.08
CA LYS A 337 16.82 -7.21 25.52
C LYS A 337 17.60 -7.88 24.40
N LEU A 338 17.27 -7.67 23.12
CA LEU A 338 17.91 -8.34 21.99
C LEU A 338 18.89 -7.39 21.28
N PRO A 339 20.19 -7.72 21.22
CA PRO A 339 21.15 -6.93 20.45
C PRO A 339 20.83 -6.99 18.95
N THR A 340 21.18 -5.91 18.24
CA THR A 340 20.80 -5.70 16.84
C THR A 340 21.58 -6.54 15.82
N ASP A 341 22.82 -6.92 16.14
CA ASP A 341 23.71 -7.72 15.29
C ASP A 341 23.76 -9.18 15.72
N VAL A 342 22.60 -9.84 15.76
CA VAL A 342 22.48 -11.15 16.37
C VAL A 342 21.75 -12.12 15.46
N SER A 343 22.40 -13.24 15.15
CA SER A 343 21.79 -14.36 14.42
C SER A 343 20.57 -14.89 15.17
N LEU A 344 19.66 -15.60 14.48
CA LEU A 344 18.53 -16.24 15.15
C LEU A 344 18.98 -17.15 16.30
N LYS A 345 20.02 -17.96 16.06
CA LYS A 345 20.64 -18.84 17.04
C LYS A 345 21.03 -18.11 18.33
N GLN A 346 21.75 -17.00 18.21
CA GLN A 346 22.14 -16.19 19.37
C GLN A 346 20.93 -15.46 19.99
N SER A 347 19.92 -15.10 19.20
CA SER A 347 18.69 -14.46 19.71
C SER A 347 17.93 -15.43 20.63
N ILE A 348 17.79 -16.70 20.23
CA ILE A 348 17.20 -17.77 21.06
C ILE A 348 17.99 -17.97 22.35
N HIS A 349 19.32 -17.98 22.28
CA HIS A 349 20.18 -18.08 23.46
C HIS A 349 19.96 -16.94 24.47
N ILE A 350 19.85 -15.71 23.97
CA ILE A 350 19.61 -14.53 24.81
C ILE A 350 18.23 -14.57 25.44
N LEU A 351 17.20 -14.95 24.67
CA LEU A 351 15.85 -15.13 25.19
C LEU A 351 15.83 -16.18 26.31
N SER A 352 16.51 -17.31 26.12
CA SER A 352 16.63 -18.35 27.13
C SER A 352 17.28 -17.86 28.42
N LYS A 353 18.44 -17.18 28.32
CA LYS A 353 19.13 -16.58 29.48
C LYS A 353 18.27 -15.58 30.25
N ASN A 354 17.35 -14.92 29.56
CA ASN A 354 16.41 -13.98 30.17
C ASN A 354 15.17 -14.67 30.76
N ASN A 355 15.15 -16.00 30.82
CA ASN A 355 14.01 -16.84 31.24
C ASN A 355 12.73 -16.55 30.46
N PHE A 356 12.85 -16.19 29.17
CA PHE A 356 11.69 -16.00 28.31
C PHE A 356 10.88 -17.28 28.22
N GLU A 357 9.56 -17.16 28.41
CA GLU A 357 8.61 -18.26 28.32
C GLU A 357 7.55 -18.01 27.24
N PRO A 358 7.76 -18.50 26.00
CA PRO A 358 6.85 -18.24 24.87
C PRO A 358 5.42 -18.74 25.06
N LEU A 359 5.20 -19.68 25.98
CA LEU A 359 3.89 -20.25 26.30
C LEU A 359 3.12 -19.44 27.36
N LYS A 360 3.76 -18.47 28.02
CA LYS A 360 3.15 -17.66 29.09
C LYS A 360 3.21 -16.17 28.82
N GLU A 361 4.21 -15.72 28.08
CA GLU A 361 4.48 -14.31 27.82
C GLU A 361 4.01 -13.91 26.42
N ASP A 362 3.02 -13.03 26.33
CA ASP A 362 2.62 -12.41 25.07
C ASP A 362 3.77 -11.53 24.56
N SER A 363 4.36 -11.95 23.46
CA SER A 363 5.46 -11.23 22.86
C SER A 363 5.35 -11.31 21.34
N PHE A 364 5.40 -10.14 20.69
CA PHE A 364 5.46 -10.06 19.24
C PHE A 364 6.88 -10.42 18.79
N LEU A 365 7.28 -11.69 18.91
CA LEU A 365 8.61 -12.18 18.52
C LEU A 365 8.59 -12.98 17.22
N GLN A 366 7.42 -13.18 16.60
CA GLN A 366 7.30 -13.88 15.32
C GLN A 366 8.00 -13.16 14.17
N PHE A 367 8.29 -11.87 14.31
CA PHE A 367 9.20 -11.19 13.39
C PHE A 367 10.52 -11.96 13.29
N LEU A 368 11.05 -12.57 14.35
CA LEU A 368 12.31 -13.29 14.29
C LEU A 368 12.37 -14.40 13.20
N SER A 369 11.23 -14.86 12.68
CA SER A 369 11.17 -15.67 11.45
C SER A 369 11.87 -15.04 10.23
N PHE A 370 11.91 -13.71 10.11
CA PHE A 370 12.68 -13.01 9.06
C PHE A 370 14.19 -13.00 9.31
N LYS A 371 14.66 -13.34 10.52
CA LYS A 371 16.09 -13.60 10.78
C LYS A 371 16.53 -14.99 10.31
N LEU A 372 15.60 -15.84 9.88
CA LEU A 372 15.96 -17.02 9.08
C LEU A 372 16.45 -16.49 7.73
N SER A 373 17.77 -16.35 7.61
CA SER A 373 18.43 -16.10 6.32
C SER A 373 17.96 -17.15 5.33
N ASP A 374 17.64 -16.76 4.09
CA ASP A 374 17.35 -17.71 3.01
C ASP A 374 18.56 -18.62 2.80
N LEU A 375 18.59 -19.75 3.51
CA LEU A 375 19.54 -20.81 3.25
C LEU A 375 19.26 -21.32 1.82
N PRO A 376 20.29 -21.83 1.12
CA PRO A 376 20.13 -22.41 -0.22
C PRO A 376 18.94 -23.38 -0.28
N LEU A 377 18.35 -23.58 -1.46
CA LEU A 377 17.21 -24.50 -1.68
C LEU A 377 17.49 -25.98 -1.31
N ASN A 378 18.64 -26.28 -0.71
CA ASN A 378 19.04 -27.63 -0.34
C ASN A 378 18.46 -28.03 1.03
N LEU A 379 17.66 -29.10 1.03
CA LEU A 379 17.05 -29.69 2.22
C LEU A 379 18.07 -30.09 3.29
N GLU A 380 19.22 -30.64 2.89
CA GLU A 380 20.25 -31.13 3.83
C GLU A 380 20.93 -29.99 4.60
N VAL A 381 21.03 -28.81 3.99
CA VAL A 381 21.55 -27.61 4.66
C VAL A 381 20.59 -27.17 5.77
N TRP A 382 19.29 -27.21 5.50
CA TRP A 382 18.27 -26.91 6.50
C TRP A 382 18.22 -27.93 7.63
N LYS A 383 18.28 -29.24 7.33
CA LYS A 383 18.37 -30.30 8.35
C LYS A 383 19.58 -30.10 9.27
N LYS A 384 20.74 -29.76 8.69
CA LYS A 384 21.95 -29.45 9.46
C LYS A 384 21.76 -28.22 10.34
N TYR A 385 21.16 -27.15 9.81
CA TYR A 385 20.87 -25.94 10.57
C TYR A 385 19.93 -26.21 11.76
N ILE A 386 18.84 -26.95 11.53
CA ILE A 386 17.89 -27.35 12.58
C ILE A 386 18.62 -28.15 13.67
N LYS A 387 19.47 -29.11 13.29
CA LYS A 387 20.31 -29.85 14.23
C LYS A 387 21.19 -28.93 15.07
N GLU A 388 21.90 -28.00 14.43
CA GLU A 388 22.82 -27.09 15.12
C GLU A 388 22.14 -26.13 16.09
N VAL A 389 20.88 -25.74 15.83
CA VAL A 389 20.08 -24.90 16.72
C VAL A 389 19.49 -25.74 17.85
N ASP A 390 18.99 -26.94 17.56
CA ASP A 390 18.46 -27.87 18.56
C ASP A 390 19.52 -28.32 19.57
N ASP A 391 20.71 -28.72 19.09
CA ASP A 391 21.83 -29.15 19.94
C ASP A 391 22.25 -28.05 20.93
N GLN A 392 22.10 -26.77 20.56
CA GLN A 392 22.37 -25.66 21.46
C GLN A 392 21.29 -25.44 22.50
N MET A 393 20.01 -25.59 22.12
CA MET A 393 18.91 -25.42 23.05
C MET A 393 18.92 -26.49 24.15
N GLN A 394 19.50 -27.67 23.93
CA GLN A 394 19.59 -28.76 24.92
C GLN A 394 20.19 -28.33 26.28
N ALA A 395 21.03 -27.30 26.30
CA ALA A 395 21.66 -26.79 27.52
C ALA A 395 20.77 -25.81 28.32
N GLU A 396 19.59 -25.46 27.81
CA GLU A 396 18.74 -24.39 28.32
C GLU A 396 17.60 -24.88 29.22
N PRO A 397 17.21 -24.12 30.26
CA PRO A 397 16.22 -24.56 31.26
C PRO A 397 14.78 -24.67 30.71
N ASN A 398 14.42 -23.88 29.70
CA ASN A 398 13.08 -23.83 29.08
C ASN A 398 13.00 -24.57 27.73
N LEU A 399 13.72 -25.69 27.63
CA LEU A 399 13.98 -26.43 26.38
C LEU A 399 12.73 -26.67 25.50
N HIS A 400 11.64 -27.19 26.07
CA HIS A 400 10.46 -27.56 25.29
C HIS A 400 9.73 -26.34 24.72
N SER A 401 9.58 -25.27 25.50
CA SER A 401 8.94 -24.03 25.07
C SER A 401 9.76 -23.32 23.99
N LEU A 402 11.09 -23.29 24.14
CA LEU A 402 12.00 -22.69 23.15
C LEU A 402 12.01 -23.49 21.84
N ARG A 403 11.98 -24.81 21.90
CA ARG A 403 11.84 -25.68 20.72
C ARG A 403 10.53 -25.45 19.99
N ALA A 404 9.42 -25.33 20.72
CA ALA A 404 8.13 -25.00 20.12
C ALA A 404 8.23 -23.65 19.41
N PHE A 405 8.73 -22.61 20.09
CA PHE A 405 8.92 -21.29 19.50
C PHE A 405 9.80 -21.30 18.23
N PHE A 406 10.91 -22.04 18.24
CA PHE A 406 11.76 -22.20 17.07
C PHE A 406 11.04 -22.88 15.90
N ILE A 407 10.28 -23.94 16.18
CA ILE A 407 9.50 -24.66 15.16
C ILE A 407 8.42 -23.73 14.58
N ASP A 408 7.71 -22.96 15.40
CA ASP A 408 6.70 -22.01 14.94
C ASP A 408 7.29 -20.96 13.97
N MET A 409 8.42 -20.34 14.36
CA MET A 409 9.13 -19.38 13.51
C MET A 409 9.57 -20.01 12.18
N LEU A 410 10.05 -21.26 12.23
CA LEU A 410 10.48 -22.00 11.05
C LEU A 410 9.30 -22.25 10.10
N LEU A 411 8.16 -22.72 10.61
CA LEU A 411 6.97 -22.99 9.80
C LEU A 411 6.39 -21.71 9.21
N CYS A 412 6.34 -20.61 9.98
CA CYS A 412 5.94 -19.30 9.49
C CYS A 412 6.78 -18.88 8.27
N HIS A 413 8.12 -18.97 8.38
CA HIS A 413 9.03 -18.61 7.30
C HIS A 413 8.89 -19.50 6.07
N LEU A 414 8.88 -20.83 6.28
CA LEU A 414 8.80 -21.81 5.18
C LEU A 414 7.49 -21.68 4.41
N SER A 415 6.37 -21.47 5.10
CA SER A 415 5.05 -21.38 4.48
C SER A 415 4.90 -20.23 3.48
N VAL A 416 5.79 -19.23 3.50
CA VAL A 416 5.79 -18.07 2.60
C VAL A 416 6.85 -18.21 1.51
N ARG A 417 7.99 -18.86 1.81
CA ARG A 417 9.21 -18.81 0.98
C ARG A 417 9.52 -20.10 0.22
N LYS A 418 8.93 -21.23 0.61
CA LYS A 418 9.23 -22.56 0.05
C LYS A 418 7.96 -23.27 -0.41
N ASP A 419 8.12 -24.24 -1.30
CA ASP A 419 7.03 -25.12 -1.69
C ASP A 419 6.62 -26.07 -0.55
N PHE A 420 5.44 -26.67 -0.70
CA PHE A 420 4.87 -27.51 0.34
C PHE A 420 5.65 -28.82 0.53
N ASP A 421 6.23 -29.40 -0.53
CA ASP A 421 7.03 -30.63 -0.44
C ASP A 421 8.28 -30.43 0.42
N PHE A 422 8.98 -29.31 0.21
CA PHE A 422 10.14 -28.93 1.00
C PHE A 422 9.76 -28.71 2.47
N MET A 423 8.66 -27.99 2.71
CA MET A 423 8.13 -27.74 4.06
C MET A 423 7.80 -29.06 4.76
N LEU A 424 7.08 -29.97 4.10
CA LEU A 424 6.68 -31.26 4.64
C LEU A 424 7.89 -32.14 4.95
N SER A 425 8.89 -32.15 4.08
CA SER A 425 10.14 -32.90 4.29
C SER A 425 10.92 -32.43 5.52
N LEU A 426 10.90 -31.13 5.81
CA LEU A 426 11.49 -30.58 7.04
C LEU A 426 10.67 -30.92 8.28
N VAL A 427 9.34 -30.88 8.19
CA VAL A 427 8.46 -31.30 9.30
C VAL A 427 8.68 -32.77 9.64
N GLU A 428 8.78 -33.63 8.64
CA GLU A 428 9.09 -35.06 8.83
C GLU A 428 10.46 -35.26 9.48
N HIS A 429 11.48 -34.50 9.09
CA HIS A 429 12.78 -34.53 9.76
C HIS A 429 12.68 -34.14 11.24
N ILE A 430 11.95 -33.06 11.55
CA ILE A 430 11.72 -32.58 12.93
C ILE A 430 11.00 -33.64 13.76
N VAL A 431 9.97 -34.29 13.20
CA VAL A 431 9.14 -35.25 13.92
C VAL A 431 9.81 -36.62 14.04
N TYR A 432 10.28 -37.19 12.94
CA TYR A 432 10.79 -38.57 12.91
C TYR A 432 12.25 -38.68 13.34
N GLU A 433 13.13 -37.83 12.78
CA GLU A 433 14.57 -37.94 13.02
C GLU A 433 15.00 -37.20 14.28
N LYS A 434 14.42 -36.03 14.54
CA LYS A 434 14.71 -35.23 15.75
C LYS A 434 13.82 -35.57 16.94
N ASN A 435 12.77 -36.37 16.74
CA ASN A 435 11.83 -36.75 17.79
C ASN A 435 11.22 -35.53 18.53
N LEU A 436 11.03 -34.40 17.82
CA LEU A 436 10.51 -33.15 18.37
C LEU A 436 8.98 -33.01 18.19
N TRP A 437 8.27 -34.14 18.23
CA TRP A 437 6.82 -34.16 18.04
C TRP A 437 6.06 -33.45 19.17
N GLN A 438 6.54 -33.51 20.42
CA GLN A 438 5.94 -32.81 21.55
C GLN A 438 6.05 -31.27 21.38
N PRO A 439 7.26 -30.70 21.16
CA PRO A 439 7.39 -29.29 20.81
C PRO A 439 6.52 -28.84 19.63
N LEU A 440 6.38 -29.66 18.58
CA LEU A 440 5.51 -29.37 17.43
C LEU A 440 4.01 -29.30 17.80
N LEU A 441 3.57 -29.96 18.86
CA LEU A 441 2.18 -29.83 19.34
C LEU A 441 2.00 -28.61 20.26
N LEU A 442 3.06 -28.18 20.95
CA LEU A 442 3.03 -27.06 21.88
C LEU A 442 3.02 -25.69 21.21
N THR A 443 3.32 -25.62 19.92
CA THR A 443 3.29 -24.40 19.11
C THR A 443 1.92 -23.73 19.08
N ASP A 444 0.83 -24.50 19.16
CA ASP A 444 -0.55 -24.00 19.28
C ASP A 444 -0.82 -23.22 20.58
N ASN A 445 0.01 -23.44 21.59
CA ASN A 445 -0.09 -22.78 22.88
C ASN A 445 0.82 -21.54 23.01
N ILE A 446 1.51 -21.13 21.94
CA ILE A 446 2.36 -19.92 21.97
C ILE A 446 1.47 -18.68 22.06
N VAL A 447 1.77 -17.82 23.04
CA VAL A 447 1.00 -16.60 23.29
C VAL A 447 1.46 -15.52 22.31
N GLY A 448 0.53 -14.93 21.54
CA GLY A 448 0.79 -13.72 20.74
C GLY A 448 0.42 -13.79 19.25
N ASN A 449 0.12 -14.96 18.68
CA ASN A 449 -0.49 -15.04 17.35
C ASN A 449 -1.19 -16.37 17.06
N LYS A 450 -2.45 -16.48 17.49
CA LYS A 450 -3.29 -17.66 17.22
C LYS A 450 -3.75 -17.80 15.77
N GLU A 451 -3.57 -16.78 14.93
CA GLU A 451 -4.10 -16.77 13.56
C GLU A 451 -3.05 -17.15 12.50
N ASN A 452 -1.75 -17.05 12.81
CA ASN A 452 -0.67 -17.51 11.92
C ASN A 452 0.43 -18.33 12.61
N SER A 453 0.21 -18.88 13.81
CA SER A 453 1.08 -19.93 14.37
C SER A 453 0.77 -21.27 13.71
N THR A 454 1.43 -22.37 14.05
CA THR A 454 0.65 -23.63 14.00
C THR A 454 0.88 -24.58 12.84
N PHE A 455 -0.11 -25.45 12.77
CA PHE A 455 -0.55 -26.12 11.57
C PHE A 455 -1.27 -25.16 10.62
N HIS A 456 -1.63 -23.92 11.04
CA HIS A 456 -2.13 -22.89 10.12
C HIS A 456 -1.09 -22.55 9.05
N CYS A 457 0.21 -22.56 9.40
CA CYS A 457 1.29 -22.42 8.42
C CYS A 457 1.30 -23.55 7.39
N LEU A 458 0.87 -24.77 7.74
CA LEU A 458 0.76 -25.86 6.78
C LEU A 458 -0.42 -25.66 5.83
N PHE A 459 -1.57 -25.15 6.31
CA PHE A 459 -2.67 -24.72 5.44
C PHE A 459 -2.22 -23.63 4.47
N HIS A 460 -1.50 -22.62 4.96
CA HIS A 460 -0.95 -21.56 4.14
C HIS A 460 0.04 -22.08 3.09
N GLY A 461 1.02 -22.89 3.50
CA GLY A 461 2.02 -23.48 2.61
C GLY A 461 1.40 -24.37 1.53
N ALA A 462 0.45 -25.23 1.91
CA ALA A 462 -0.27 -26.08 0.96
C ALA A 462 -1.08 -25.25 -0.05
N SER A 463 -1.70 -24.16 0.39
CA SER A 463 -2.52 -23.31 -0.48
C SER A 463 -1.78 -22.61 -1.63
N GLN A 464 -0.44 -22.65 -1.63
CA GLN A 464 0.37 -22.12 -2.73
C GLN A 464 0.39 -23.02 -3.97
N ASP A 465 -0.02 -24.30 -3.85
CA ASP A 465 -0.09 -25.25 -4.96
C ASP A 465 -1.50 -25.85 -5.06
N ILE A 466 -2.05 -25.86 -6.28
CA ILE A 466 -3.37 -26.42 -6.60
C ILE A 466 -3.39 -27.94 -6.36
N SER A 467 -2.22 -28.61 -6.40
CA SER A 467 -2.02 -30.05 -6.21
C SER A 467 -1.97 -30.50 -4.74
N THR A 468 -2.69 -29.81 -3.85
CA THR A 468 -2.68 -30.08 -2.40
C THR A 468 -4.08 -30.22 -1.79
N LYS A 469 -5.12 -30.42 -2.61
CA LYS A 469 -6.52 -30.48 -2.15
C LYS A 469 -6.79 -31.68 -1.23
N LEU A 470 -6.35 -32.88 -1.63
CA LEU A 470 -6.42 -34.07 -0.78
C LEU A 470 -5.56 -33.90 0.47
N THR A 471 -4.42 -33.25 0.33
CA THR A 471 -3.49 -32.98 1.43
C THR A 471 -4.12 -32.06 2.48
N LEU A 472 -4.76 -30.97 2.05
CA LEU A 472 -5.52 -30.05 2.89
C LEU A 472 -6.70 -30.74 3.57
N LEU A 473 -7.39 -31.63 2.86
CA LEU A 473 -8.47 -32.45 3.42
C LEU A 473 -7.96 -33.40 4.51
N ALA A 474 -6.86 -34.11 4.23
CA ALA A 474 -6.21 -35.00 5.18
C ALA A 474 -5.76 -34.23 6.42
N LEU A 475 -5.10 -33.07 6.23
CA LEU A 475 -4.67 -32.19 7.32
C LEU A 475 -5.86 -31.74 8.19
N TYR A 476 -6.95 -31.27 7.56
CA TYR A 476 -8.18 -30.88 8.25
C TYR A 476 -8.75 -32.04 9.09
N ASN A 477 -8.90 -33.23 8.51
CA ASN A 477 -9.48 -34.37 9.19
C ASN A 477 -8.62 -34.81 10.39
N GLN A 478 -7.30 -34.87 10.22
CA GLN A 478 -6.35 -35.25 11.27
C GLN A 478 -6.36 -34.25 12.44
N LEU A 479 -6.42 -32.95 12.14
CA LEU A 479 -6.45 -31.89 13.15
C LEU A 479 -7.81 -31.80 13.86
N ASN A 480 -8.90 -32.02 13.15
CA ASN A 480 -10.23 -32.05 13.71
C ASN A 480 -10.39 -33.19 14.74
N GLU A 481 -9.78 -34.36 14.50
CA GLU A 481 -9.77 -35.49 15.45
C GLU A 481 -9.10 -35.15 16.79
N ILE A 482 -8.09 -34.27 16.79
CA ILE A 482 -7.38 -33.86 18.01
C ILE A 482 -7.95 -32.59 18.66
N GLY A 483 -9.08 -32.08 18.16
CA GLY A 483 -9.75 -30.89 18.70
C GLY A 483 -9.05 -29.56 18.39
N TYR A 484 -8.34 -29.49 17.26
CA TYR A 484 -7.67 -28.27 16.82
C TYR A 484 -8.64 -27.10 16.57
N GLN A 485 -8.24 -25.88 16.92
CA GLN A 485 -9.05 -24.67 16.74
C GLN A 485 -8.77 -24.02 15.38
N PHE A 486 -9.58 -24.33 14.38
CA PHE A 486 -9.47 -23.71 13.06
C PHE A 486 -9.80 -22.21 13.10
N THR A 487 -9.19 -21.46 12.19
CA THR A 487 -9.37 -20.03 11.97
C THR A 487 -9.93 -19.74 10.59
N SER A 488 -10.39 -18.52 10.35
CA SER A 488 -10.83 -18.07 9.03
C SER A 488 -9.72 -18.18 7.97
N HIS A 489 -8.45 -18.08 8.37
CA HIS A 489 -7.31 -18.19 7.46
C HIS A 489 -7.08 -19.62 6.94
N ASP A 490 -7.34 -20.64 7.76
CA ASP A 490 -7.25 -22.04 7.32
C ASP A 490 -8.22 -22.34 6.19
N PHE A 491 -9.47 -21.92 6.37
CA PHE A 491 -10.51 -22.10 5.37
C PHE A 491 -10.26 -21.24 4.13
N LEU A 492 -9.74 -20.02 4.29
CA LEU A 492 -9.30 -19.22 3.15
C LEU A 492 -8.23 -19.96 2.32
N SER A 493 -7.26 -20.60 2.98
CA SER A 493 -6.25 -21.44 2.33
C SER A 493 -6.85 -22.63 1.60
N MET A 494 -7.86 -23.28 2.16
CA MET A 494 -8.60 -24.36 1.47
C MET A 494 -9.39 -23.85 0.26
N LEU A 495 -10.01 -22.67 0.35
CA LEU A 495 -10.77 -22.10 -0.78
C LEU A 495 -9.86 -21.67 -1.93
N LYS A 496 -8.67 -21.12 -1.64
CA LYS A 496 -7.71 -20.62 -2.66
C LYS A 496 -7.28 -21.65 -3.70
N VAL A 497 -7.23 -22.93 -3.33
CA VAL A 497 -6.82 -24.01 -4.25
C VAL A 497 -7.93 -24.44 -5.21
N CYS A 498 -9.17 -24.00 -4.99
CA CYS A 498 -10.31 -24.27 -5.88
C CYS A 498 -10.19 -23.39 -7.11
N LYS A 499 -10.00 -23.98 -8.29
CA LYS A 499 -9.84 -23.23 -9.56
C LYS A 499 -10.84 -23.66 -10.63
N ASN A 500 -11.35 -24.89 -10.57
CA ASN A 500 -12.21 -25.45 -11.61
C ASN A 500 -13.56 -25.92 -11.05
N TYR A 501 -14.54 -26.18 -11.93
CA TYR A 501 -15.84 -26.74 -11.53
C TYR A 501 -15.72 -28.10 -10.84
N SER A 502 -14.73 -28.92 -11.21
CA SER A 502 -14.51 -30.21 -10.56
C SER A 502 -14.04 -30.12 -9.11
N ASP A 503 -13.69 -28.91 -8.65
CA ASP A 503 -13.39 -28.63 -7.25
C ASP A 503 -14.64 -28.27 -6.42
N SER A 504 -15.82 -28.20 -7.03
CA SER A 504 -17.07 -27.73 -6.38
C SER A 504 -17.39 -28.43 -5.07
N ASP A 505 -17.32 -29.76 -5.02
CA ASP A 505 -17.66 -30.50 -3.80
C ASP A 505 -16.65 -30.20 -2.67
N PHE A 506 -15.37 -30.01 -2.98
CA PHE A 506 -14.34 -29.61 -2.01
C PHE A 506 -14.53 -28.14 -1.56
N PHE A 507 -14.88 -27.25 -2.47
CA PHE A 507 -15.25 -25.87 -2.16
C PHE A 507 -16.41 -25.83 -1.17
N TYR A 508 -17.51 -26.54 -1.45
CA TYR A 508 -18.67 -26.57 -0.57
C TYR A 508 -18.36 -27.21 0.79
N PHE A 509 -17.47 -28.21 0.83
CA PHE A 509 -16.96 -28.77 2.09
C PHE A 509 -16.20 -27.72 2.92
N ALA A 510 -15.24 -27.01 2.32
CA ALA A 510 -14.48 -25.97 3.01
C ALA A 510 -15.39 -24.83 3.48
N PHE A 511 -16.32 -24.39 2.62
CA PHE A 511 -17.27 -23.32 2.93
C PHE A 511 -18.25 -23.71 4.05
N TYR A 512 -18.77 -24.94 4.03
CA TYR A 512 -19.62 -25.45 5.11
C TYR A 512 -18.88 -25.44 6.46
N ASN A 513 -17.66 -26.00 6.51
CA ASN A 513 -16.91 -26.07 7.76
C ASN A 513 -16.42 -24.69 8.26
N LEU A 514 -16.15 -23.74 7.35
CA LEU A 514 -15.95 -22.33 7.71
C LEU A 514 -17.17 -21.77 8.44
N LEU A 515 -18.37 -21.98 7.90
CA LEU A 515 -19.60 -21.45 8.48
C LEU A 515 -19.96 -22.14 9.80
N VAL A 516 -19.72 -23.45 9.93
CA VAL A 516 -19.88 -24.18 11.20
C VAL A 516 -19.01 -23.56 12.30
N THR A 517 -17.75 -23.24 11.98
CA THR A 517 -16.75 -22.87 12.99
C THR A 517 -16.66 -21.36 13.23
N GLN A 518 -16.80 -20.51 12.21
CA GLN A 518 -16.48 -19.07 12.30
C GLN A 518 -17.66 -18.13 12.06
N SER A 519 -18.82 -18.60 11.57
CA SER A 519 -19.90 -17.70 11.12
C SER A 519 -20.37 -16.68 12.16
N HIS A 520 -20.35 -17.03 13.45
CA HIS A 520 -20.73 -16.14 14.56
C HIS A 520 -19.80 -14.92 14.69
N LYS A 521 -18.53 -15.03 14.27
CA LYS A 521 -17.54 -13.94 14.30
C LYS A 521 -17.77 -12.89 13.21
N PHE A 522 -18.62 -13.20 12.22
CA PHE A 522 -18.89 -12.33 11.07
C PHE A 522 -20.12 -11.44 11.27
N PHE A 523 -20.75 -11.53 12.45
CA PHE A 523 -21.85 -10.67 12.84
C PHE A 523 -21.32 -9.38 13.46
N LEU A 524 -21.70 -8.25 12.86
CA LEU A 524 -21.18 -6.93 13.16
C LEU A 524 -22.32 -5.99 13.53
N PHE A 525 -22.06 -5.11 14.49
CA PHE A 525 -22.94 -3.98 14.81
C PHE A 525 -22.36 -2.70 14.22
N ASP A 526 -23.05 -2.12 13.24
CA ASP A 526 -22.68 -0.84 12.67
C ASP A 526 -23.22 0.30 13.54
N LYS A 527 -22.32 0.90 14.32
CA LYS A 527 -22.62 2.04 15.21
C LYS A 527 -23.15 3.27 14.48
N PHE A 528 -22.87 3.43 13.18
CA PHE A 528 -23.32 4.59 12.41
C PHE A 528 -24.73 4.43 11.86
N SER A 529 -25.10 3.21 11.47
CA SER A 529 -26.43 2.91 10.95
C SER A 529 -27.39 2.31 11.99
N ASP A 530 -26.89 2.03 13.20
CA ASP A 530 -27.60 1.36 14.30
C ASP A 530 -28.23 0.03 13.85
N LYS A 531 -27.50 -0.69 12.99
CA LYS A 531 -27.96 -1.93 12.37
C LYS A 531 -26.95 -3.04 12.58
N PHE A 532 -27.49 -4.20 12.88
CA PHE A 532 -26.74 -5.44 12.81
C PHE A 532 -26.65 -5.89 11.35
N SER A 533 -25.47 -6.35 10.97
CA SER A 533 -25.21 -6.95 9.67
C SER A 533 -24.29 -8.14 9.83
N TRP A 534 -24.55 -9.19 9.08
CA TRP A 534 -23.63 -10.31 8.95
C TRP A 534 -22.89 -10.18 7.61
N ARG A 535 -21.57 -10.24 7.60
CA ARG A 535 -20.77 -10.13 6.37
C ARG A 535 -19.50 -10.96 6.44
N LEU A 536 -19.26 -11.76 5.38
CA LEU A 536 -18.00 -12.48 5.21
C LEU A 536 -16.80 -11.51 5.20
N PRO A 537 -15.63 -11.94 5.73
CA PRO A 537 -14.37 -11.23 5.54
C PRO A 537 -14.08 -11.01 4.05
N ILE A 538 -13.58 -9.83 3.70
CA ILE A 538 -13.31 -9.42 2.30
C ILE A 538 -12.45 -10.48 1.58
N GLN A 539 -11.40 -10.98 2.23
CA GLN A 539 -10.49 -11.97 1.66
C GLN A 539 -11.18 -13.31 1.30
N ILE A 540 -12.17 -13.73 2.09
CA ILE A 540 -12.97 -14.92 1.80
C ILE A 540 -13.93 -14.63 0.66
N GLY A 541 -14.59 -13.47 0.68
CA GLY A 541 -15.45 -13.02 -0.43
C GLY A 541 -14.70 -12.94 -1.76
N ASP A 542 -13.45 -12.45 -1.74
CA ASP A 542 -12.58 -12.37 -2.90
C ASP A 542 -12.22 -13.76 -3.43
N ALA A 543 -11.84 -14.71 -2.55
CA ALA A 543 -11.53 -16.09 -2.95
C ALA A 543 -12.75 -16.82 -3.54
N ILE A 544 -13.94 -16.62 -2.96
CA ILE A 544 -15.21 -17.13 -3.50
C ILE A 544 -15.47 -16.53 -4.88
N SER A 545 -15.34 -15.20 -5.01
CA SER A 545 -15.56 -14.51 -6.28
C SER A 545 -14.58 -14.94 -7.36
N GLU A 546 -13.32 -15.17 -7.01
CA GLU A 546 -12.29 -15.69 -7.91
C GLU A 546 -12.69 -17.08 -8.45
N TRP A 547 -13.06 -18.01 -7.57
CA TRP A 547 -13.53 -19.33 -7.99
C TRP A 547 -14.80 -19.26 -8.83
N LEU A 548 -15.79 -18.44 -8.45
CA LEU A 548 -17.01 -18.26 -9.25
C LEU A 548 -16.72 -17.68 -10.63
N SER A 549 -15.75 -16.77 -10.73
CA SER A 549 -15.34 -16.18 -12.01
C SER A 549 -14.58 -17.13 -12.93
N SER A 550 -14.01 -18.21 -12.40
CA SER A 550 -13.34 -19.25 -13.19
C SER A 550 -14.28 -20.37 -13.65
N LEU A 551 -15.54 -20.37 -13.18
CA LEU A 551 -16.58 -21.25 -13.72
C LEU A 551 -17.05 -20.72 -15.08
N GLU A 552 -17.30 -21.62 -16.03
CA GLU A 552 -17.85 -21.25 -17.33
C GLU A 552 -19.22 -20.55 -17.19
N ILE A 553 -19.51 -19.64 -18.12
CA ILE A 553 -20.65 -18.69 -18.09
C ILE A 553 -22.01 -19.40 -17.95
N ASP A 554 -22.12 -20.66 -18.36
CA ASP A 554 -23.36 -21.44 -18.31
C ASP A 554 -23.61 -22.16 -16.96
N ILE A 555 -22.70 -22.09 -15.99
CA ILE A 555 -22.85 -22.71 -14.66
C ILE A 555 -23.43 -21.71 -13.64
N GLN A 556 -24.53 -21.06 -14.02
CA GLN A 556 -25.19 -20.02 -13.23
C GLN A 556 -25.76 -20.54 -11.89
N GLU A 557 -26.11 -21.84 -11.84
CA GLU A 557 -26.66 -22.51 -10.65
C GLU A 557 -25.72 -22.49 -9.43
N ASN A 558 -24.39 -22.55 -9.64
CA ASN A 558 -23.43 -22.54 -8.53
C ASN A 558 -23.21 -21.14 -7.94
N THR A 559 -23.16 -20.12 -8.80
CA THR A 559 -23.04 -18.71 -8.39
C THR A 559 -24.23 -18.30 -7.55
N ASP A 560 -25.44 -18.59 -8.03
CA ASP A 560 -26.68 -18.28 -7.32
C ASP A 560 -26.76 -19.05 -5.99
N ARG A 561 -26.27 -20.30 -5.96
CA ARG A 561 -26.33 -21.13 -4.74
C ARG A 561 -25.39 -20.66 -3.63
N VAL A 562 -24.15 -20.26 -3.95
CA VAL A 562 -23.20 -19.76 -2.94
C VAL A 562 -23.68 -18.43 -2.36
N LEU A 563 -24.21 -17.54 -3.21
CA LEU A 563 -24.82 -16.29 -2.78
C LEU A 563 -26.06 -16.55 -1.90
N GLN A 564 -26.95 -17.45 -2.33
CA GLN A 564 -28.11 -17.84 -1.54
C GLN A 564 -27.73 -18.37 -0.14
N ILE A 565 -26.76 -19.28 -0.05
CA ILE A 565 -26.29 -19.79 1.25
C ILE A 565 -25.75 -18.65 2.14
N THR A 566 -25.00 -17.72 1.53
CA THR A 566 -24.44 -16.57 2.24
C THR A 566 -25.54 -15.65 2.77
N ASP A 567 -26.56 -15.39 1.95
CA ASP A 567 -27.71 -14.57 2.30
C ASP A 567 -28.58 -15.25 3.37
N ASP A 568 -28.92 -16.53 3.19
CA ASP A 568 -29.72 -17.33 4.14
C ASP A 568 -29.06 -17.39 5.54
N VAL A 569 -27.73 -17.58 5.61
CA VAL A 569 -26.99 -17.54 6.89
C VAL A 569 -27.01 -16.14 7.49
N GLY A 570 -26.83 -15.11 6.66
CA GLY A 570 -26.88 -13.72 7.11
C GLY A 570 -28.24 -13.34 7.67
N GLU A 571 -29.32 -13.71 6.99
CA GLU A 571 -30.71 -13.55 7.42
C GLU A 571 -30.94 -14.29 8.73
N TRP A 572 -30.51 -15.55 8.85
CA TRP A 572 -30.66 -16.32 10.07
C TRP A 572 -30.05 -15.62 11.30
N TYR A 573 -28.85 -15.07 11.20
CA TYR A 573 -28.22 -14.32 12.30
C TYR A 573 -28.93 -13.00 12.61
N VAL A 574 -29.48 -12.32 11.60
CA VAL A 574 -30.22 -11.05 11.76
C VAL A 574 -31.62 -11.30 12.34
N GLU A 575 -32.24 -12.43 12.06
CA GLU A 575 -33.55 -12.82 12.60
C GLU A 575 -33.44 -13.38 14.02
N ASN A 576 -32.43 -14.22 14.29
CA ASN A 576 -32.21 -14.86 15.57
C ASN A 576 -31.31 -14.03 16.51
N LYS A 577 -31.42 -12.70 16.43
CA LYS A 577 -30.68 -11.76 17.27
C LYS A 577 -30.77 -12.18 18.75
N PRO A 578 -29.65 -12.33 19.46
CA PRO A 578 -29.70 -12.44 20.92
C PRO A 578 -30.26 -11.12 21.47
N PHE A 579 -31.51 -11.14 21.92
CA PHE A 579 -32.25 -9.95 22.40
C PHE A 579 -31.61 -9.25 23.62
N ASN A 580 -30.54 -9.79 24.20
CA ASN A 580 -29.83 -9.25 25.37
C ASN A 580 -28.31 -9.48 25.25
N SER A 581 -27.58 -8.65 24.49
CA SER A 581 -26.11 -8.75 24.52
C SER A 581 -25.39 -7.48 24.10
N GLU A 582 -25.42 -6.45 24.95
CA GLU A 582 -24.24 -5.58 25.07
C GLU A 582 -23.03 -6.34 25.66
N LYS A 583 -23.22 -7.58 26.15
CA LYS A 583 -22.17 -8.45 26.75
C LYS A 583 -22.30 -9.97 26.51
N GLY A 584 -23.23 -10.44 25.69
CA GLY A 584 -23.43 -11.86 25.38
C GLY A 584 -22.62 -12.31 24.16
N THR A 585 -21.91 -13.43 24.28
CA THR A 585 -21.19 -14.08 23.19
C THR A 585 -22.16 -14.60 22.14
N ILE A 586 -21.99 -14.14 20.89
CA ILE A 586 -22.78 -14.60 19.73
C ILE A 586 -22.49 -16.09 19.54
N GLN A 587 -23.55 -16.91 19.56
CA GLN A 587 -23.42 -18.35 19.44
C GLN A 587 -23.30 -18.76 17.96
N PRO A 588 -22.51 -19.82 17.65
CA PRO A 588 -22.51 -20.42 16.33
C PRO A 588 -23.91 -20.88 15.89
N ILE A 589 -24.20 -20.77 14.60
CA ILE A 589 -25.39 -21.35 13.97
C ILE A 589 -25.45 -22.85 14.26
N ASN A 590 -26.64 -23.35 14.58
CA ASN A 590 -26.83 -24.77 14.84
C ASN A 590 -26.49 -25.59 13.58
N ILE A 591 -25.70 -26.66 13.74
CA ILE A 591 -25.28 -27.55 12.65
C ILE A 591 -26.47 -28.06 11.83
N MET A 592 -27.59 -28.39 12.47
CA MET A 592 -28.77 -28.88 11.75
C MET A 592 -29.43 -27.80 10.92
N GLU A 593 -29.41 -26.55 11.38
CA GLU A 593 -29.97 -25.43 10.63
C GLU A 593 -29.09 -25.10 9.43
N LEU A 594 -27.76 -25.07 9.63
CA LEU A 594 -26.82 -24.89 8.52
C LEU A 594 -26.93 -26.00 7.47
N ARG A 595 -27.18 -27.26 7.89
CA ARG A 595 -27.45 -28.37 6.97
C ARG A 595 -28.73 -28.15 6.15
N LYS A 596 -29.79 -27.57 6.73
CA LYS A 596 -30.99 -27.21 5.96
C LYS A 596 -30.68 -26.15 4.92
N ILE A 597 -29.92 -25.11 5.29
CA ILE A 597 -29.50 -24.05 4.38
C ILE A 597 -28.71 -24.63 3.20
N PHE A 598 -27.78 -25.57 3.45
CA PHE A 598 -27.00 -26.23 2.39
C PHE A 598 -27.79 -27.29 1.58
N GLY A 599 -28.83 -27.89 2.15
CA GLY A 599 -29.65 -28.94 1.54
C GLY A 599 -29.14 -30.37 1.79
N GLU A 600 -29.83 -31.39 1.27
CA GLU A 600 -29.59 -32.81 1.63
C GLU A 600 -28.35 -33.48 0.99
N ARG A 601 -27.41 -32.73 0.39
CA ARG A 601 -26.22 -33.30 -0.24
C ARG A 601 -25.23 -33.84 0.81
N LYS A 602 -25.35 -35.13 1.16
CA LYS A 602 -24.54 -35.82 2.18
C LYS A 602 -23.01 -35.71 1.98
N THR A 603 -22.54 -35.60 0.73
CA THR A 603 -21.10 -35.50 0.38
C THR A 603 -20.45 -34.18 0.81
N LEU A 604 -21.22 -33.17 1.20
CA LEU A 604 -20.72 -31.85 1.59
C LEU A 604 -20.32 -31.76 3.07
N PHE A 605 -20.86 -32.65 3.91
CA PHE A 605 -20.74 -32.54 5.37
C PHE A 605 -19.60 -33.37 5.96
N HIS A 606 -19.24 -34.46 5.29
CA HIS A 606 -18.14 -35.34 5.67
C HIS A 606 -17.46 -35.79 4.38
N MET A 607 -16.21 -35.38 4.18
CA MET A 607 -15.41 -35.72 3.02
C MET A 607 -14.11 -36.37 3.48
N ASP A 608 -13.86 -37.57 2.99
CA ASP A 608 -12.58 -38.26 3.09
C ASP A 608 -11.93 -38.36 1.70
N SER A 609 -10.74 -38.95 1.65
CA SER A 609 -9.98 -39.09 0.40
C SER A 609 -10.72 -39.90 -0.66
N GLU A 610 -11.48 -40.93 -0.27
CA GLU A 610 -12.24 -41.78 -1.19
C GLU A 610 -13.45 -41.04 -1.77
N ILE A 611 -14.20 -40.32 -0.93
CA ILE A 611 -15.33 -39.48 -1.33
C ILE A 611 -14.87 -38.35 -2.23
N PHE A 612 -13.75 -37.68 -1.91
CA PHE A 612 -13.18 -36.64 -2.76
C PHE A 612 -12.85 -37.19 -4.16
N GLN A 613 -12.15 -38.32 -4.22
CA GLN A 613 -11.77 -38.94 -5.50
C GLN A 613 -12.99 -39.32 -6.35
N LYS A 614 -14.00 -39.95 -5.73
CA LYS A 614 -15.26 -40.30 -6.40
C LYS A 614 -16.00 -39.07 -6.91
N SER A 615 -16.05 -38.01 -6.10
CA SER A 615 -16.74 -36.76 -6.44
C SER A 615 -16.03 -36.05 -7.59
N LYS A 616 -14.71 -35.89 -7.50
CA LYS A 616 -13.88 -35.31 -8.55
C LYS A 616 -14.00 -36.07 -9.87
N ALA A 617 -13.85 -37.40 -9.85
CA ALA A 617 -13.99 -38.23 -11.05
C ALA A 617 -15.38 -38.11 -11.70
N LYS A 618 -16.43 -37.98 -10.88
CA LYS A 618 -17.80 -37.72 -11.36
C LYS A 618 -17.89 -36.36 -12.05
N ARG A 619 -17.39 -35.28 -11.43
CA ARG A 619 -17.41 -33.92 -11.99
C ARG A 619 -16.54 -33.76 -13.23
N ASP A 620 -15.36 -34.40 -13.26
CA ASP A 620 -14.48 -34.42 -14.42
C ASP A 620 -15.17 -35.14 -15.60
N LYS A 621 -15.98 -36.18 -15.34
CA LYS A 621 -16.79 -36.85 -16.36
C LYS A 621 -17.95 -35.99 -16.87
N GLU A 622 -18.57 -35.20 -16.00
CA GLU A 622 -19.58 -34.19 -16.37
C GLU A 622 -18.97 -33.12 -17.29
N MET A 623 -17.81 -32.56 -16.94
CA MET A 623 -17.06 -31.55 -17.71
C MET A 623 -16.59 -32.06 -19.09
N ARG A 624 -16.15 -33.32 -19.20
CA ARG A 624 -15.73 -33.91 -20.48
C ARG A 624 -16.85 -33.96 -21.52
N ASN A 625 -18.11 -33.87 -21.10
CA ASN A 625 -19.24 -33.83 -22.00
C ASN A 625 -19.58 -32.39 -22.47
N GLU A 626 -19.01 -31.35 -21.87
CA GLU A 626 -19.48 -29.96 -22.06
C GLU A 626 -18.40 -28.92 -22.46
N ALA A 627 -17.08 -29.13 -22.29
CA ALA A 627 -16.11 -28.07 -22.60
C ALA A 627 -14.94 -28.45 -23.54
N LEU A 628 -14.92 -27.79 -24.71
CA LEU A 628 -13.74 -27.39 -25.48
C LEU A 628 -13.24 -26.06 -24.90
N PHE A 629 -11.92 -25.94 -24.67
CA PHE A 629 -11.15 -24.79 -24.13
C PHE A 629 -10.83 -24.83 -22.63
N THR A 630 -9.68 -25.42 -22.30
CA THR A 630 -8.93 -25.09 -21.07
C THR A 630 -7.86 -24.04 -21.38
N ALA A 631 -7.90 -22.92 -20.66
CA ALA A 631 -6.80 -21.97 -20.59
C ALA A 631 -5.58 -22.61 -19.89
N ASN A 632 -4.37 -22.11 -20.18
CA ASN A 632 -3.07 -22.57 -19.66
C ASN A 632 -2.88 -22.31 -18.14
N ASP A 633 -3.78 -22.78 -17.29
CA ASP A 633 -3.58 -22.79 -15.83
C ASP A 633 -2.83 -24.07 -15.40
N ALA A 634 -2.09 -23.98 -14.29
CA ALA A 634 -1.28 -25.09 -13.78
C ALA A 634 -2.13 -26.34 -13.54
N GLU A 635 -1.75 -27.44 -14.20
CA GLU A 635 -2.51 -28.69 -14.19
C GLU A 635 -2.40 -29.38 -12.81
N TYR A 636 -3.54 -29.83 -12.29
CA TYR A 636 -3.61 -30.52 -10.99
C TYR A 636 -2.89 -31.87 -11.03
N ASN A 637 -1.86 -32.05 -10.20
CA ASN A 637 -1.11 -33.30 -10.09
C ASN A 637 -1.66 -34.19 -8.97
N PHE A 638 -2.53 -35.12 -9.33
CA PHE A 638 -3.13 -36.07 -8.39
C PHE A 638 -2.11 -36.98 -7.68
N ALA A 639 -1.07 -37.44 -8.37
CA ALA A 639 -0.09 -38.35 -7.78
C ALA A 639 0.74 -37.66 -6.68
N ALA A 640 1.10 -36.40 -6.91
CA ALA A 640 1.75 -35.56 -5.90
C ALA A 640 0.84 -35.36 -4.68
N ASP A 641 -0.42 -34.98 -4.91
CA ASP A 641 -1.40 -34.73 -3.83
C ASP A 641 -1.64 -35.97 -2.96
N VAL A 642 -1.80 -37.16 -3.58
CA VAL A 642 -1.93 -38.44 -2.84
C VAL A 642 -0.67 -38.73 -2.01
N SER A 643 0.50 -38.48 -2.57
CA SER A 643 1.78 -38.67 -1.87
C SER A 643 1.87 -37.75 -0.63
N TYR A 644 1.57 -36.47 -0.79
CA TYR A 644 1.57 -35.49 0.29
C TYR A 644 0.52 -35.80 1.36
N ALA A 645 -0.71 -36.15 0.96
CA ALA A 645 -1.78 -36.54 1.89
C ALA A 645 -1.37 -37.74 2.75
N LYS A 646 -0.81 -38.79 2.13
CA LYS A 646 -0.34 -39.98 2.86
C LYS A 646 0.80 -39.65 3.83
N ARG A 647 1.71 -38.76 3.46
CA ARG A 647 2.78 -38.27 4.33
C ARG A 647 2.23 -37.53 5.55
N VAL A 648 1.23 -36.66 5.36
CA VAL A 648 0.51 -35.99 6.45
C VAL A 648 -0.18 -37.02 7.36
N GLU A 649 -0.91 -37.98 6.82
CA GLU A 649 -1.57 -39.03 7.60
C GLU A 649 -0.57 -39.86 8.42
N ASN A 650 0.55 -40.25 7.82
CA ASN A 650 1.63 -40.97 8.50
C ASN A 650 2.23 -40.13 9.64
N LEU A 651 2.43 -38.83 9.41
CA LEU A 651 2.97 -37.90 10.40
C LEU A 651 2.10 -37.87 11.65
N PHE A 652 0.79 -37.65 11.48
CA PHE A 652 -0.13 -37.60 12.61
C PHE A 652 -0.37 -38.97 13.23
N SER A 653 -0.34 -40.05 12.45
CA SER A 653 -0.40 -41.43 12.97
C SER A 653 0.80 -41.74 13.87
N TYR A 654 1.99 -41.32 13.47
CA TYR A 654 3.19 -41.45 14.29
C TYR A 654 3.08 -40.64 15.59
N ILE A 655 2.66 -39.36 15.50
CA ILE A 655 2.47 -38.51 16.68
C ILE A 655 1.49 -39.17 17.67
N ARG A 656 0.36 -39.69 17.17
CA ARG A 656 -0.63 -40.40 17.99
C ARG A 656 -0.06 -41.67 18.63
N SER A 657 0.70 -42.46 17.87
CA SER A 657 1.36 -43.66 18.41
C SER A 657 2.32 -43.32 19.57
N LYS A 658 3.03 -42.19 19.47
CA LYS A 658 3.93 -41.70 20.53
C LYS A 658 3.18 -41.18 21.75
N GLN A 659 2.07 -40.47 21.55
CA GLN A 659 1.19 -40.05 22.65
C GLN A 659 0.62 -41.25 23.42
N MET A 660 0.23 -42.32 22.72
CA MET A 660 -0.26 -43.55 23.37
C MET A 660 0.82 -44.29 24.15
N GLN A 661 2.08 -44.25 23.71
CA GLN A 661 3.21 -44.87 24.43
C GLN A 661 3.59 -44.13 25.73
N GLN A 662 3.17 -42.88 25.89
CA GLN A 662 3.45 -42.07 27.09
C GLN A 662 2.32 -42.06 28.12
N LYS A 663 1.12 -42.48 27.74
CA LYS A 663 -0.01 -42.72 28.66
C LYS A 663 0.09 -44.11 29.24
#